data_AF-A0A813RF15-F1
#
_entry.id   AF-A0A813RF15-F1
#
_cell.length_a   1.000
_cell.length_b   1.000
_cell.length_c   1.000
_cell.angle_alpha   90.00
_cell.angle_beta   90.00
_cell.angle_gamma   90.00
#
_symmetry.space_group_name_H-M   'P 1'
#
loop_
_entity.id
_entity.type
_entity.pdbx_description
1 polymer ?
#
loop_
_entity_poly.entity_id
_entity_poly.type
_entity_poly.pdbx_seq_one_letter_code
_entity_poly.pdbx_strand_id
1 'polypeptide(L)'
;MYHRLFVILITIASICTQCQSQRSFTIDFDRDTFVKDGKPFRYVSGSIHMYRMPREYWTDRLERMWAAGLNAIQTYVFWDQHEPIEGVYNFEDNNDLVGFIQLAQKIGFVVILRIGPYGCGEHEFGGFPWWLLRNLDNIQFRQMNSVYLNAVTRWMSVLLPKIRPLLYNNGGPVISVQVENEYGSYSACDHNYMGYLRDIFRQYLGENVVLFTVDGNGLNYLRCGTVRGVYTTIDFGPDTNVNESFNYQRQYAPCGPLINTEFYPGWLDLWGHQHSTVSTDSIVKTLDQMLSIGVNVNFYMFYGGTNFGFTSGADPDYNPQPTSYDYDAPISEPGDITLKYMAIRTIIGNYLPLPSIPVPGNNTKKAYGTVRLSFKQSLLSYIKTHSSYCTTSMYPKRFEELGQNQAFVVYSTILNNPEVQGKVLDLSGIRDRAYVLLGEKSIGIAYRANSSSLKLTIQAPGNRETHLNIIVENMGRLNYGDNLFDTKGIVKNITLNGQMLVNWTMCISGSLFDQAPTDFIMNEFENFDPNAPNIYTGDFSITDKIPSDTFLLPITVSKGYWEKGVAYINKYNLGRYWPILGPQVTLYIPGPWLNPSGMNSLTMIELQSSPCGNEQMCSIELVDYPILDKPTLLPAPLLYK
;
A
#
# COMPACT_ATOMS: atom_id res chain seq x y z
N MET A 1 30.83 -64.22 -60.48
CA MET A 1 31.68 -63.25 -59.77
C MET A 1 30.86 -62.01 -59.49
N TYR A 2 30.74 -61.69 -58.21
CA TYR A 2 30.04 -60.58 -57.55
C TYR A 2 29.63 -59.35 -58.39
N HIS A 3 28.33 -59.02 -58.38
CA HIS A 3 27.85 -57.65 -58.53
C HIS A 3 26.91 -57.32 -57.36
N ARG A 4 27.27 -56.26 -56.63
CA ARG A 4 26.69 -55.80 -55.38
C ARG A 4 25.35 -55.10 -55.62
N LEU A 5 24.32 -55.45 -54.85
CA LEU A 5 23.12 -54.63 -54.64
C LEU A 5 23.48 -53.43 -53.77
N PHE A 6 23.17 -52.22 -54.22
CA PHE A 6 23.00 -51.03 -53.38
C PHE A 6 21.50 -50.71 -53.37
N VAL A 7 20.84 -50.94 -52.23
CA VAL A 7 19.48 -50.49 -51.97
C VAL A 7 19.59 -49.15 -51.24
N ILE A 8 19.21 -48.06 -51.90
CA ILE A 8 19.04 -46.75 -51.28
C ILE A 8 17.65 -46.74 -50.65
N LEU A 9 17.58 -46.83 -49.32
CA LEU A 9 16.38 -46.54 -48.54
C LEU A 9 16.27 -45.02 -48.39
N ILE A 10 15.32 -44.41 -49.11
CA ILE A 10 14.88 -43.03 -48.85
C ILE A 10 13.88 -43.10 -47.69
N THR A 11 14.34 -42.79 -46.48
CA THR A 11 13.47 -42.46 -45.36
C THR A 11 12.90 -41.06 -45.57
N ILE A 12 11.62 -40.98 -45.94
CA ILE A 12 10.83 -39.74 -45.86
C ILE A 12 10.57 -39.49 -44.38
N ALA A 13 11.42 -38.67 -43.75
CA ALA A 13 11.12 -38.07 -42.48
C ALA A 13 10.04 -37.00 -42.72
N SER A 14 8.79 -37.32 -42.38
CA SER A 14 7.73 -36.32 -42.24
C SER A 14 8.14 -35.37 -41.11
N ILE A 15 8.76 -34.25 -41.47
CA ILE A 15 8.90 -33.10 -40.59
C ILE A 15 7.48 -32.57 -40.37
N CYS A 16 6.85 -33.04 -39.30
CA CYS A 16 5.69 -32.39 -38.73
C CYS A 16 6.20 -31.07 -38.12
N THR A 17 6.36 -30.04 -38.95
CA THR A 17 6.39 -28.67 -38.47
C THR A 17 5.00 -28.40 -37.90
N GLN A 18 4.84 -28.65 -36.60
CA GLN A 18 3.80 -27.98 -35.83
C GLN A 18 4.04 -26.49 -36.07
N CYS A 19 3.21 -25.91 -36.93
CA CYS A 19 3.05 -24.47 -37.02
C CYS A 19 2.51 -24.06 -35.64
N GLN A 20 3.41 -23.79 -34.70
CA GLN A 20 3.06 -23.20 -33.43
C GLN A 20 2.43 -21.86 -33.80
N SER A 21 1.11 -21.81 -33.76
CA SER A 21 0.36 -20.57 -33.93
C SER A 21 1.01 -19.53 -33.01
N GLN A 22 1.48 -18.44 -33.60
CA GLN A 22 2.14 -17.39 -32.86
C GLN A 22 1.16 -16.85 -31.82
N ARG A 23 1.59 -16.84 -30.54
CA ARG A 23 0.75 -16.36 -29.43
C ARG A 23 0.30 -14.94 -29.73
N SER A 24 -1.00 -14.71 -29.60
CA SER A 24 -1.63 -13.42 -29.91
C SER A 24 -2.74 -13.10 -28.92
N PHE A 25 -2.83 -11.83 -28.55
CA PHE A 25 -3.94 -11.27 -27.78
C PHE A 25 -4.35 -9.93 -28.40
N THR A 26 -5.57 -9.84 -28.90
CA THR A 26 -6.09 -8.64 -29.60
C THR A 26 -7.53 -8.36 -29.23
N ILE A 27 -8.01 -7.16 -29.57
CA ILE A 27 -9.43 -6.80 -29.54
C ILE A 27 -10.03 -7.07 -30.91
N ASP A 28 -11.15 -7.78 -30.94
CA ASP A 28 -12.03 -7.87 -32.11
C ASP A 28 -13.18 -6.90 -31.92
N PHE A 29 -13.11 -5.78 -32.66
CA PHE A 29 -14.09 -4.71 -32.60
C PHE A 29 -15.41 -5.07 -33.29
N ASP A 30 -15.41 -6.00 -34.26
CA ASP A 30 -16.65 -6.38 -34.95
C ASP A 30 -17.51 -7.31 -34.09
N ARG A 31 -16.86 -8.10 -33.22
CA ARG A 31 -17.51 -9.08 -32.33
C ARG A 31 -17.53 -8.68 -30.86
N ASP A 32 -17.11 -7.44 -30.53
CA ASP A 32 -17.07 -6.91 -29.17
C ASP A 32 -16.39 -7.85 -28.14
N THR A 33 -15.27 -8.49 -28.52
CA THR A 33 -14.61 -9.51 -27.69
C THR A 33 -13.10 -9.39 -27.74
N PHE A 34 -12.42 -9.91 -26.72
CA PHE A 34 -11.00 -10.25 -26.88
C PHE A 34 -10.84 -11.52 -27.71
N VAL A 35 -9.71 -11.62 -28.39
CA VAL A 35 -9.27 -12.81 -29.12
C VAL A 35 -7.89 -13.21 -28.60
N LYS A 36 -7.81 -14.40 -28.02
CA LYS A 36 -6.58 -15.02 -27.52
C LYS A 36 -6.27 -16.26 -28.36
N ASP A 37 -5.14 -16.25 -29.06
CA ASP A 37 -4.69 -17.32 -29.95
C ASP A 37 -5.75 -17.71 -31.00
N GLY A 38 -6.40 -16.71 -31.61
CA GLY A 38 -7.44 -16.87 -32.62
C GLY A 38 -8.81 -17.29 -32.09
N LYS A 39 -8.99 -17.44 -30.77
CA LYS A 39 -10.27 -17.82 -30.15
C LYS A 39 -10.86 -16.68 -29.32
N PRO A 40 -12.20 -16.51 -29.28
CA PRO A 40 -12.84 -15.58 -28.35
C PRO A 40 -12.39 -15.84 -26.91
N PHE A 41 -12.10 -14.78 -26.19
CA PHE A 41 -11.61 -14.84 -24.82
C PHE A 41 -12.34 -13.82 -23.96
N ARG A 42 -12.68 -14.24 -22.75
CA ARG A 42 -13.23 -13.38 -21.69
C ARG A 42 -12.44 -13.65 -20.42
N TYR A 43 -11.96 -12.59 -19.77
CA TYR A 43 -11.36 -12.74 -18.46
C TYR A 43 -12.35 -12.50 -17.32
N VAL A 44 -12.13 -13.24 -16.25
CA VAL A 44 -12.60 -12.90 -14.90
C VAL A 44 -11.34 -12.83 -14.06
N SER A 45 -11.01 -11.61 -13.65
CA SER A 45 -9.75 -11.23 -13.00
C SER A 45 -9.98 -10.86 -11.55
N GLY A 46 -8.92 -10.93 -10.74
CA GLY A 46 -8.91 -10.39 -9.39
C GLY A 46 -7.64 -9.59 -9.15
N SER A 47 -7.79 -8.46 -8.46
CA SER A 47 -6.66 -7.64 -8.04
C SER A 47 -5.97 -8.25 -6.83
N ILE A 48 -4.64 -8.32 -6.92
CA ILE A 48 -3.70 -8.82 -5.92
C ILE A 48 -2.41 -8.00 -6.02
N HIS A 49 -1.92 -7.46 -4.90
CA HIS A 49 -0.71 -6.63 -4.88
C HIS A 49 0.42 -7.36 -4.15
N MET A 50 1.50 -7.68 -4.87
CA MET A 50 2.55 -8.60 -4.38
C MET A 50 3.26 -8.14 -3.10
N TYR A 51 3.41 -6.83 -2.91
CA TYR A 51 4.07 -6.21 -1.74
C TYR A 51 3.14 -6.07 -0.53
N ARG A 52 1.84 -6.40 -0.65
CA ARG A 52 0.89 -6.46 0.48
C ARG A 52 0.85 -7.83 1.16
N MET A 53 1.83 -8.70 0.87
CA MET A 53 2.02 -9.99 1.53
C MET A 53 3.50 -10.43 1.46
N PRO A 54 3.96 -11.30 2.37
CA PRO A 54 5.25 -11.96 2.19
C PRO A 54 5.30 -12.81 0.92
N ARG A 55 6.45 -12.84 0.25
CA ARG A 55 6.70 -13.65 -0.96
C ARG A 55 6.37 -15.11 -0.78
N GLU A 56 6.56 -15.65 0.42
CA GLU A 56 6.24 -17.03 0.79
C GLU A 56 4.75 -17.36 0.61
N TYR A 57 3.87 -16.35 0.62
CA TYR A 57 2.44 -16.51 0.42
C TYR A 57 1.94 -16.25 -1.00
N TRP A 58 2.80 -15.81 -1.94
CA TRP A 58 2.37 -15.55 -3.32
C TRP A 58 1.71 -16.78 -3.97
N THR A 59 2.33 -17.95 -3.85
CA THR A 59 1.78 -19.19 -4.42
C THR A 59 0.42 -19.51 -3.82
N ASP A 60 0.29 -19.45 -2.49
CA ASP A 60 -0.97 -19.74 -1.80
C ASP A 60 -2.09 -18.80 -2.25
N ARG A 61 -1.84 -17.48 -2.28
CA ARG A 61 -2.87 -16.50 -2.69
C ARG A 61 -3.28 -16.70 -4.14
N LEU A 62 -2.33 -16.94 -5.04
CA LEU A 62 -2.62 -17.19 -6.46
C LEU A 62 -3.36 -18.52 -6.68
N GLU A 63 -3.04 -19.58 -5.94
CA GLU A 63 -3.76 -20.86 -6.02
C GLU A 63 -5.21 -20.73 -5.52
N ARG A 64 -5.45 -19.95 -4.45
CA ARG A 64 -6.81 -19.62 -3.99
C ARG A 64 -7.60 -18.84 -5.03
N MET A 65 -6.97 -17.86 -5.66
CA MET A 65 -7.57 -17.11 -6.77
C MET A 65 -7.91 -18.01 -7.95
N TRP A 66 -7.03 -18.96 -8.29
CA TRP A 66 -7.26 -19.90 -9.38
C TRP A 66 -8.46 -20.80 -9.04
N ALA A 67 -8.47 -21.38 -7.83
CA ALA A 67 -9.56 -22.22 -7.35
C ALA A 67 -10.93 -21.51 -7.32
N ALA A 68 -10.95 -20.19 -7.27
CA ALA A 68 -12.17 -19.38 -7.33
C ALA A 68 -12.80 -19.32 -8.72
N GLY A 69 -12.09 -19.78 -9.75
CA GLY A 69 -12.51 -19.70 -11.15
C GLY A 69 -11.97 -18.48 -11.90
N LEU A 70 -11.06 -17.71 -11.30
CA LEU A 70 -10.38 -16.63 -12.00
C LEU A 70 -9.43 -17.20 -13.05
N ASN A 71 -9.36 -16.57 -14.22
CA ASN A 71 -8.43 -16.94 -15.29
C ASN A 71 -7.40 -15.84 -15.58
N ALA A 72 -7.54 -14.69 -14.92
CA ALA A 72 -6.59 -13.58 -14.96
C ALA A 72 -6.32 -13.03 -13.55
N ILE A 73 -5.19 -12.33 -13.39
CA ILE A 73 -4.94 -11.46 -12.25
C ILE A 73 -4.64 -10.03 -12.72
N GLN A 74 -4.91 -9.06 -11.85
CA GLN A 74 -4.54 -7.66 -12.04
C GLN A 74 -3.62 -7.22 -10.90
N THR A 75 -2.56 -6.47 -11.19
CA THR A 75 -1.70 -5.88 -10.16
C THR A 75 -1.21 -4.49 -10.56
N TYR A 76 -1.11 -3.60 -9.57
CA TYR A 76 -0.34 -2.37 -9.70
C TYR A 76 1.17 -2.63 -9.64
N VAL A 77 1.92 -1.72 -10.24
CA VAL A 77 3.36 -1.53 -10.01
C VAL A 77 3.55 -0.14 -9.41
N PHE A 78 3.81 -0.07 -8.10
CA PHE A 78 4.07 1.19 -7.42
C PHE A 78 5.54 1.59 -7.60
N TRP A 79 5.76 2.82 -8.08
CA TRP A 79 7.08 3.29 -8.46
C TRP A 79 7.98 3.51 -7.22
N ASP A 80 7.44 4.05 -6.14
CA ASP A 80 8.14 4.24 -4.86
C ASP A 80 8.76 2.95 -4.28
N GLN A 81 8.08 1.80 -4.44
CA GLN A 81 8.60 0.50 -4.01
C GLN A 81 9.84 0.08 -4.80
N HIS A 82 9.90 0.45 -6.07
CA HIS A 82 10.96 0.06 -6.99
C HIS A 82 12.06 1.11 -7.16
N GLU A 83 11.82 2.38 -6.82
CA GLU A 83 12.82 3.46 -6.81
C GLU A 83 12.72 4.30 -5.52
N PRO A 84 12.97 3.70 -4.34
CA PRO A 84 12.78 4.37 -3.04
C PRO A 84 13.73 5.57 -2.85
N ILE A 85 14.88 5.54 -3.54
CA ILE A 85 15.84 6.63 -3.65
C ILE A 85 16.06 6.89 -5.14
N GLU A 86 16.10 8.16 -5.54
CA GLU A 86 16.29 8.55 -6.94
C GLU A 86 17.52 7.85 -7.56
N GLY A 87 17.30 7.10 -8.63
CA GLY A 87 18.30 6.33 -9.37
C GLY A 87 18.68 4.97 -8.77
N VAL A 88 18.12 4.58 -7.62
CA VAL A 88 18.39 3.28 -6.96
C VAL A 88 17.17 2.39 -7.07
N TYR A 89 17.29 1.32 -7.86
CA TYR A 89 16.16 0.45 -8.17
C TYR A 89 16.16 -0.85 -7.37
N ASN A 90 15.00 -1.29 -6.89
CA ASN A 90 14.81 -2.55 -6.17
C ASN A 90 13.79 -3.48 -6.88
N PHE A 91 14.23 -4.67 -7.27
CA PHE A 91 13.39 -5.73 -7.83
C PHE A 91 13.68 -7.09 -7.15
N GLU A 92 14.13 -7.06 -5.89
CA GLU A 92 14.49 -8.25 -5.11
C GLU A 92 13.43 -8.58 -4.06
N ASP A 93 13.49 -9.78 -3.49
CA ASP A 93 12.58 -10.25 -2.43
C ASP A 93 11.09 -10.02 -2.74
N ASN A 94 10.39 -9.24 -1.91
CA ASN A 94 8.96 -8.90 -2.08
C ASN A 94 8.71 -7.92 -3.25
N ASN A 95 9.77 -7.31 -3.81
CA ASN A 95 9.72 -6.42 -4.97
C ASN A 95 10.07 -7.15 -6.28
N ASP A 96 10.20 -8.48 -6.28
CA ASP A 96 10.47 -9.27 -7.49
C ASP A 96 9.22 -9.39 -8.40
N LEU A 97 8.94 -8.31 -9.12
CA LEU A 97 7.83 -8.20 -10.07
C LEU A 97 7.88 -9.26 -11.16
N VAL A 98 9.06 -9.55 -11.69
CA VAL A 98 9.25 -10.52 -12.77
C VAL A 98 8.92 -11.92 -12.24
N GLY A 99 9.45 -12.28 -11.07
CA GLY A 99 9.17 -13.54 -10.41
C GLY A 99 7.69 -13.72 -10.08
N PHE A 100 7.00 -12.68 -9.60
CA PHE A 100 5.56 -12.74 -9.32
C PHE A 100 4.74 -12.99 -10.59
N ILE A 101 5.03 -12.27 -11.69
CA ILE A 101 4.35 -12.46 -12.98
C ILE A 101 4.62 -13.86 -13.56
N GLN A 102 5.85 -14.35 -13.46
CA GLN A 102 6.21 -15.71 -13.91
C GLN A 102 5.52 -16.79 -13.06
N LEU A 103 5.35 -16.55 -11.76
CA LEU A 103 4.59 -17.45 -10.88
C LEU A 103 3.12 -17.51 -11.30
N ALA A 104 2.49 -16.36 -11.59
CA ALA A 104 1.12 -16.31 -12.11
C ALA A 104 0.99 -17.10 -13.43
N GLN A 105 1.95 -16.95 -14.35
CA GLN A 105 2.01 -17.73 -15.59
C GLN A 105 2.10 -19.24 -15.32
N LYS A 106 2.95 -19.65 -14.36
CA LYS A 106 3.15 -21.06 -13.99
C LYS A 106 1.86 -21.70 -13.46
N ILE A 107 1.05 -20.95 -12.71
CA ILE A 107 -0.24 -21.42 -12.19
C ILE A 107 -1.29 -21.50 -13.31
N GLY A 108 -1.20 -20.63 -14.32
CA GLY A 108 -2.05 -20.65 -15.51
C GLY A 108 -2.76 -19.34 -15.82
N PHE A 109 -2.47 -18.28 -15.07
CA PHE A 109 -3.07 -16.97 -15.26
C PHE A 109 -2.51 -16.23 -16.48
N VAL A 110 -3.39 -15.48 -17.15
CA VAL A 110 -2.97 -14.27 -17.87
C VAL A 110 -2.91 -13.08 -16.90
N VAL A 111 -2.14 -12.06 -17.24
CA VAL A 111 -1.88 -10.92 -16.33
C VAL A 111 -2.29 -9.60 -16.99
N ILE A 112 -2.98 -8.77 -16.22
CA ILE A 112 -3.32 -7.38 -16.52
C ILE A 112 -2.42 -6.51 -15.64
N LEU A 113 -1.55 -5.70 -16.25
CA LEU A 113 -0.64 -4.84 -15.48
C LEU A 113 -1.11 -3.40 -15.45
N ARG A 114 -1.06 -2.78 -14.28
CA ARG A 114 -1.35 -1.36 -14.09
C ARG A 114 -0.09 -0.67 -13.60
N ILE A 115 0.63 -0.01 -14.51
CA ILE A 115 2.03 0.36 -14.28
C ILE A 115 2.25 1.85 -14.04
N GLY A 116 1.17 2.62 -13.91
CA GLY A 116 1.22 4.03 -13.52
C GLY A 116 1.65 5.00 -14.63
N PRO A 117 2.42 6.05 -14.31
CA PRO A 117 3.32 6.18 -13.14
C PRO A 117 2.65 6.50 -11.80
N TYR A 118 1.38 6.93 -11.82
CA TYR A 118 0.52 7.08 -10.64
C TYR A 118 -0.44 5.89 -10.57
N GLY A 119 -0.62 5.29 -9.39
CA GLY A 119 -1.45 4.11 -9.18
C GLY A 119 -2.56 4.27 -8.15
N CYS A 120 -2.68 5.41 -7.44
CA CYS A 120 -3.62 5.55 -6.33
C CYS A 120 -3.46 4.40 -5.32
N GLY A 121 -4.47 3.55 -5.20
CA GLY A 121 -4.41 2.22 -4.59
C GLY A 121 -4.28 2.24 -3.08
N GLU A 122 -4.65 3.34 -2.43
CA GLU A 122 -4.50 3.60 -1.00
C GLU A 122 -3.05 3.38 -0.52
N HIS A 123 -2.11 3.62 -1.44
CA HIS A 123 -0.69 3.44 -1.23
C HIS A 123 -0.02 4.79 -1.02
N GLU A 124 1.09 4.80 -0.29
CA GLU A 124 1.90 5.99 -0.05
C GLU A 124 2.09 6.79 -1.35
N PHE A 125 1.60 8.04 -1.31
CA PHE A 125 1.72 9.00 -2.41
C PHE A 125 1.18 8.50 -3.77
N GLY A 126 0.21 7.59 -3.77
CA GLY A 126 -0.33 6.98 -4.98
C GLY A 126 0.71 6.16 -5.75
N GLY A 127 1.75 5.68 -5.07
CA GLY A 127 2.89 4.98 -5.66
C GLY A 127 3.98 5.89 -6.22
N PHE A 128 3.89 7.22 -6.10
CA PHE A 128 4.97 8.11 -6.47
C PHE A 128 6.11 8.09 -5.45
N PRO A 129 7.38 8.12 -5.90
CA PRO A 129 8.48 8.31 -4.97
C PRO A 129 8.46 9.70 -4.33
N TRP A 130 8.63 9.75 -3.01
CA TRP A 130 8.67 10.98 -2.22
C TRP A 130 9.69 12.01 -2.71
N TRP A 131 10.80 11.58 -3.31
CA TRP A 131 11.88 12.47 -3.75
C TRP A 131 11.46 13.39 -4.89
N LEU A 132 10.34 13.12 -5.58
CA LEU A 132 9.73 14.05 -6.54
C LEU A 132 9.32 15.38 -5.88
N LEU A 133 8.94 15.33 -4.60
CA LEU A 133 8.56 16.50 -3.81
C LEU A 133 9.76 17.37 -3.38
N ARG A 134 10.99 17.08 -3.83
CA ARG A 134 12.13 18.00 -3.65
C ARG A 134 12.11 19.18 -4.62
N ASN A 135 11.40 19.06 -5.74
CA ASN A 135 11.36 20.07 -6.81
C ASN A 135 10.02 20.83 -6.88
N LEU A 136 9.43 21.17 -5.73
CA LEU A 136 8.06 21.69 -5.63
C LEU A 136 7.80 22.94 -6.47
N ASP A 137 8.80 23.81 -6.61
CA ASP A 137 8.63 25.09 -7.32
C ASP A 137 8.46 24.89 -8.84
N ASN A 138 8.86 23.73 -9.37
CA ASN A 138 8.93 23.48 -10.80
C ASN A 138 8.14 22.25 -11.26
N ILE A 139 7.69 21.40 -10.35
CA ILE A 139 7.01 20.15 -10.67
C ILE A 139 5.49 20.34 -10.70
N GLN A 140 4.84 19.77 -11.72
CA GLN A 140 3.40 19.62 -11.78
C GLN A 140 3.09 18.15 -12.04
N PHE A 141 2.48 17.49 -11.06
CA PHE A 141 2.16 16.07 -11.14
C PHE A 141 1.10 15.81 -12.21
N ARG A 142 1.26 14.67 -12.90
CA ARG A 142 0.30 14.12 -13.85
C ARG A 142 -0.08 15.12 -14.96
N GLN A 143 0.91 15.87 -15.44
CA GLN A 143 0.79 16.93 -16.44
C GLN A 143 2.01 16.96 -17.37
N MET A 144 1.93 17.69 -18.49
CA MET A 144 3.00 17.88 -19.46
C MET A 144 4.09 18.84 -18.93
N ASN A 145 4.68 18.47 -17.80
CA ASN A 145 5.71 19.23 -17.09
C ASN A 145 7.06 18.55 -17.24
N SER A 146 8.08 19.25 -17.71
CA SER A 146 9.37 18.66 -18.05
C SER A 146 10.10 18.01 -16.86
N VAL A 147 10.00 18.59 -15.66
CA VAL A 147 10.63 18.04 -14.45
C VAL A 147 9.98 16.69 -14.10
N TYR A 148 8.65 16.66 -14.08
CA TYR A 148 7.88 15.44 -13.83
C TYR A 148 8.13 14.38 -14.93
N LEU A 149 8.02 14.76 -16.20
CA LEU A 149 8.17 13.84 -17.32
C LEU A 149 9.58 13.27 -17.44
N ASN A 150 10.62 14.03 -17.14
CA ASN A 150 11.99 13.49 -17.12
C ASN A 150 12.12 12.37 -16.09
N ALA A 151 11.52 12.52 -14.90
CA ALA A 151 11.52 11.48 -13.89
C ALA A 151 10.70 10.26 -14.34
N VAL A 152 9.48 10.47 -14.85
CA VAL A 152 8.62 9.40 -15.38
C VAL A 152 9.30 8.63 -16.50
N THR A 153 9.93 9.33 -17.45
CA THR A 153 10.62 8.70 -18.59
C THR A 153 11.81 7.87 -18.16
N ARG A 154 12.60 8.34 -17.18
CA ARG A 154 13.68 7.53 -16.58
C ARG A 154 13.10 6.26 -15.95
N TRP A 155 12.07 6.39 -15.13
CA TRP A 155 11.44 5.23 -14.48
C TRP A 155 10.90 4.22 -15.52
N MET A 156 10.13 4.69 -16.49
CA MET A 156 9.56 3.85 -17.55
C MET A 156 10.66 3.20 -18.41
N SER A 157 11.79 3.87 -18.61
CA SER A 157 12.95 3.28 -19.31
C SER A 157 13.60 2.11 -18.56
N VAL A 158 13.34 1.95 -17.26
CA VAL A 158 13.79 0.82 -16.45
C VAL A 158 12.71 -0.26 -16.35
N LEU A 159 11.46 0.13 -16.07
CA LEU A 159 10.35 -0.80 -15.88
C LEU A 159 9.96 -1.50 -17.18
N LEU A 160 9.69 -0.74 -18.26
CA LEU A 160 9.09 -1.30 -19.48
C LEU A 160 9.96 -2.35 -20.18
N PRO A 161 11.31 -2.23 -20.23
CA PRO A 161 12.16 -3.32 -20.72
C PRO A 161 12.06 -4.62 -19.91
N LYS A 162 11.76 -4.56 -18.61
CA LYS A 162 11.50 -5.76 -17.78
C LYS A 162 10.14 -6.39 -18.09
N ILE A 163 9.16 -5.58 -18.48
CA ILE A 163 7.81 -6.04 -18.85
C ILE A 163 7.77 -6.61 -20.27
N ARG A 164 8.55 -6.07 -21.21
CA ARG A 164 8.50 -6.48 -22.63
C ARG A 164 8.61 -8.00 -22.83
N PRO A 165 9.55 -8.74 -22.21
CA PRO A 165 9.61 -10.20 -22.34
C PRO A 165 8.41 -10.94 -21.75
N LEU A 166 7.69 -10.31 -20.81
CA LEU A 166 6.52 -10.88 -20.13
C LEU A 166 5.22 -10.66 -20.90
N LEU A 167 5.23 -9.90 -21.99
CA LEU A 167 4.08 -9.73 -22.87
C LEU A 167 3.64 -11.05 -23.48
N TYR A 168 2.34 -11.22 -23.65
CA TYR A 168 1.70 -12.43 -24.14
C TYR A 168 2.28 -12.89 -25.49
N ASN A 169 2.46 -11.93 -26.40
CA ASN A 169 3.00 -12.16 -27.74
C ASN A 169 4.50 -12.49 -27.74
N ASN A 170 5.20 -12.22 -26.64
CA ASN A 170 6.62 -12.53 -26.43
C ASN A 170 6.83 -13.78 -25.56
N GLY A 171 5.76 -14.49 -25.19
CA GLY A 171 5.84 -15.74 -24.44
C GLY A 171 5.54 -15.63 -22.94
N GLY A 172 5.33 -14.44 -22.38
CA GLY A 172 4.89 -14.28 -20.98
C GLY A 172 3.37 -14.26 -20.82
N PRO A 173 2.81 -13.94 -19.65
CA PRO A 173 1.36 -13.96 -19.41
C PRO A 173 0.65 -12.61 -19.62
N VAL A 174 1.37 -11.50 -19.82
CA VAL A 174 0.80 -10.15 -19.78
C VAL A 174 0.01 -9.84 -21.05
N ILE A 175 -1.31 -9.76 -20.94
CA ILE A 175 -2.23 -9.57 -22.08
C ILE A 175 -2.58 -8.11 -22.35
N SER A 176 -2.61 -7.28 -21.30
CA SER A 176 -2.91 -5.85 -21.41
C SER A 176 -2.17 -5.04 -20.35
N VAL A 177 -1.96 -3.77 -20.66
CA VAL A 177 -1.24 -2.82 -19.80
C VAL A 177 -2.02 -1.51 -19.72
N GLN A 178 -2.33 -1.07 -18.50
CA GLN A 178 -2.99 0.19 -18.27
C GLN A 178 -2.02 1.36 -18.37
N VAL A 179 -2.46 2.44 -19.02
CA VAL A 179 -1.78 3.73 -19.08
C VAL A 179 -2.42 4.65 -18.04
N GLU A 180 -1.62 5.15 -17.10
CA GLU A 180 -2.11 6.00 -16.00
C GLU A 180 -3.18 5.29 -15.13
N ASN A 181 -3.97 6.04 -14.37
CA ASN A 181 -4.96 5.57 -13.42
C ASN A 181 -6.03 6.64 -13.12
N GLU A 182 -7.26 6.43 -13.60
CA GLU A 182 -8.40 7.31 -13.33
C GLU A 182 -8.04 8.80 -13.52
N TYR A 183 -7.39 9.10 -14.64
CA TYR A 183 -6.93 10.46 -14.93
C TYR A 183 -8.10 11.44 -15.06
N GLY A 184 -9.28 10.92 -15.42
CA GLY A 184 -10.55 11.64 -15.42
C GLY A 184 -10.96 12.24 -14.08
N SER A 185 -10.46 11.68 -12.97
CA SER A 185 -10.72 12.16 -11.61
C SER A 185 -9.74 13.25 -11.16
N TYR A 186 -8.75 13.60 -11.99
CA TYR A 186 -7.75 14.63 -11.71
C TYR A 186 -8.01 15.89 -12.55
N SER A 187 -8.07 17.05 -11.92
CA SER A 187 -8.60 18.26 -12.56
C SER A 187 -7.75 18.82 -13.70
N ALA A 188 -6.49 18.39 -13.84
CA ALA A 188 -5.59 18.92 -14.86
C ALA A 188 -6.05 18.64 -16.29
N CYS A 189 -6.67 17.48 -16.56
CA CYS A 189 -7.21 17.12 -17.88
C CYS A 189 -6.22 17.33 -19.04
N ASP A 190 -4.94 17.01 -18.83
CA ASP A 190 -3.88 17.20 -19.82
C ASP A 190 -3.77 16.00 -20.79
N HIS A 191 -4.44 16.10 -21.93
CA HIS A 191 -4.38 15.07 -22.97
C HIS A 191 -2.99 14.91 -23.62
N ASN A 192 -2.12 15.94 -23.57
CA ASN A 192 -0.76 15.82 -24.11
C ASN A 192 0.08 14.93 -23.21
N TYR A 193 -0.06 15.06 -21.89
CA TYR A 193 0.54 14.15 -20.92
C TYR A 193 0.11 12.69 -21.16
N MET A 194 -1.20 12.46 -21.29
CA MET A 194 -1.71 11.11 -21.51
C MET A 194 -1.25 10.52 -22.86
N GLY A 195 -1.18 11.35 -23.91
CA GLY A 195 -0.59 10.97 -25.19
C GLY A 195 0.90 10.64 -25.09
N TYR A 196 1.67 11.41 -24.31
CA TYR A 196 3.08 11.18 -24.05
C TYR A 196 3.32 9.82 -23.35
N LEU A 197 2.51 9.49 -22.34
CA LEU A 197 2.59 8.17 -21.69
C LEU A 197 2.30 7.02 -22.66
N ARG A 198 1.25 7.13 -23.47
CA ARG A 198 0.94 6.15 -24.52
C ARG A 198 2.16 5.94 -25.42
N ASP A 199 2.79 7.02 -25.88
CA ASP A 199 3.90 6.94 -26.84
C ASP A 199 5.14 6.28 -26.22
N ILE A 200 5.44 6.56 -24.94
CA ILE A 200 6.48 5.84 -24.19
C ILE A 200 6.16 4.34 -24.12
N PHE A 201 4.93 3.99 -23.78
CA PHE A 201 4.54 2.58 -23.67
C PHE A 201 4.68 1.88 -25.02
N ARG A 202 4.24 2.51 -26.11
CA ARG A 202 4.40 1.98 -27.47
C ARG A 202 5.86 1.82 -27.87
N GLN A 203 6.70 2.80 -27.56
CA GLN A 203 8.14 2.74 -27.81
C GLN A 203 8.78 1.49 -27.20
N TYR A 204 8.48 1.18 -25.94
CA TYR A 204 9.13 0.08 -25.22
C TYR A 204 8.40 -1.27 -25.35
N LEU A 205 7.08 -1.30 -25.41
CA LEU A 205 6.27 -2.53 -25.43
C LEU A 205 5.85 -2.95 -26.84
N GLY A 206 5.90 -2.03 -27.81
CA GLY A 206 5.48 -2.25 -29.19
C GLY A 206 3.97 -2.06 -29.43
N GLU A 207 3.55 -2.23 -30.68
CA GLU A 207 2.17 -1.98 -31.12
C GLU A 207 1.18 -3.09 -30.77
N ASN A 208 1.67 -4.31 -30.51
CA ASN A 208 0.80 -5.48 -30.41
C ASN A 208 0.17 -5.67 -29.01
N VAL A 209 0.66 -4.99 -27.97
CA VAL A 209 0.05 -5.07 -26.63
C VAL A 209 -1.23 -4.25 -26.60
N VAL A 210 -2.27 -4.76 -25.93
CA VAL A 210 -3.47 -3.98 -25.67
C VAL A 210 -3.16 -2.98 -24.56
N LEU A 211 -3.08 -1.69 -24.92
CA LEU A 211 -3.06 -0.60 -23.96
C LEU A 211 -4.49 -0.20 -23.63
N PHE A 212 -4.77 0.10 -22.37
CA PHE A 212 -6.09 0.59 -21.95
C PHE A 212 -6.01 1.70 -20.89
N THR A 213 -7.09 2.47 -20.71
CA THR A 213 -7.31 3.38 -19.58
C THR A 213 -8.54 2.94 -18.79
N VAL A 214 -8.65 3.39 -17.55
CA VAL A 214 -9.80 3.18 -16.68
C VAL A 214 -10.16 4.48 -15.99
N ASP A 215 -11.45 4.73 -15.88
CA ASP A 215 -12.04 5.88 -15.22
C ASP A 215 -13.46 5.54 -14.73
N GLY A 216 -13.96 6.30 -13.76
CA GLY A 216 -15.33 6.18 -13.27
C GLY A 216 -16.40 6.13 -14.37
N ASN A 217 -17.49 5.41 -14.11
CA ASN A 217 -18.63 5.21 -15.01
C ASN A 217 -19.50 6.47 -15.24
N GLY A 218 -18.89 7.56 -15.72
CA GLY A 218 -19.59 8.80 -16.04
C GLY A 218 -18.83 9.66 -17.05
N LEU A 219 -19.57 10.46 -17.82
CA LEU A 219 -19.00 11.28 -18.89
C LEU A 219 -17.96 12.31 -18.40
N ASN A 220 -18.11 12.81 -17.18
CA ASN A 220 -17.15 13.77 -16.62
C ASN A 220 -15.75 13.16 -16.42
N TYR A 221 -15.69 11.89 -16.01
CA TYR A 221 -14.42 11.17 -15.84
C TYR A 221 -13.83 10.82 -17.22
N LEU A 222 -14.62 10.17 -18.07
CA LEU A 222 -14.17 9.69 -19.40
C LEU A 222 -13.69 10.82 -20.31
N ARG A 223 -14.27 12.02 -20.19
CA ARG A 223 -13.85 13.19 -20.97
C ARG A 223 -12.35 13.46 -20.88
N CYS A 224 -11.77 13.34 -19.70
CA CYS A 224 -10.36 13.67 -19.45
C CYS A 224 -9.45 12.44 -19.40
N GLY A 225 -9.98 11.26 -19.03
CA GLY A 225 -9.18 10.05 -18.89
C GLY A 225 -8.92 9.25 -20.16
N THR A 226 -9.70 9.50 -21.22
CA THR A 226 -9.56 8.77 -22.49
C THR A 226 -8.35 9.22 -23.32
N VAL A 227 -7.73 8.26 -24.02
CA VAL A 227 -6.56 8.49 -24.88
C VAL A 227 -6.74 7.84 -26.24
N ARG A 228 -6.53 8.60 -27.32
CA ARG A 228 -6.60 8.06 -28.68
C ARG A 228 -5.60 6.91 -28.87
N GLY A 229 -6.05 5.77 -29.39
CA GLY A 229 -5.21 4.59 -29.65
C GLY A 229 -4.98 3.69 -28.43
N VAL A 230 -5.68 3.97 -27.33
CA VAL A 230 -5.70 3.20 -26.09
C VAL A 230 -7.15 2.84 -25.81
N TYR A 231 -7.44 1.60 -25.41
CA TYR A 231 -8.81 1.15 -25.22
C TYR A 231 -9.42 1.72 -23.94
N THR A 232 -10.64 2.24 -24.00
CA THR A 232 -11.29 2.84 -22.84
C THR A 232 -12.10 1.80 -22.07
N THR A 233 -11.83 1.71 -20.77
CA THR A 233 -12.57 0.88 -19.81
C THR A 233 -13.16 1.76 -18.71
N ILE A 234 -14.01 1.18 -17.87
CA ILE A 234 -14.62 1.87 -16.74
C ILE A 234 -14.46 1.06 -15.46
N ASP A 235 -14.68 1.72 -14.33
CA ASP A 235 -14.87 1.08 -13.02
C ASP A 235 -16.23 1.43 -12.43
N PHE A 236 -16.74 0.55 -11.55
CA PHE A 236 -17.91 0.79 -10.71
C PHE A 236 -18.14 -0.37 -9.74
N GLY A 237 -18.78 -0.07 -8.60
CA GLY A 237 -19.14 -1.04 -7.56
C GLY A 237 -20.51 -1.71 -7.75
N PRO A 238 -20.91 -2.59 -6.81
CA PRO A 238 -22.21 -3.25 -6.83
C PRO A 238 -23.37 -2.26 -6.65
N ASP A 239 -24.59 -2.74 -6.91
CA ASP A 239 -25.83 -1.94 -6.87
C ASP A 239 -25.86 -0.75 -7.85
N THR A 240 -24.90 -0.70 -8.77
CA THR A 240 -24.87 0.23 -9.90
C THR A 240 -25.68 -0.31 -11.08
N ASN A 241 -26.29 0.57 -11.88
CA ASN A 241 -26.95 0.19 -13.13
C ASN A 241 -25.90 -0.24 -14.18
N VAL A 242 -25.79 -1.55 -14.40
CA VAL A 242 -24.80 -2.17 -15.30
C VAL A 242 -24.95 -1.67 -16.74
N ASN A 243 -26.17 -1.63 -17.28
CA ASN A 243 -26.41 -1.21 -18.67
C ASN A 243 -26.07 0.26 -18.88
N GLU A 244 -26.46 1.12 -17.94
CA GLU A 244 -26.14 2.55 -17.99
C GLU A 244 -24.63 2.80 -17.90
N SER A 245 -23.94 2.09 -17.01
CA SER A 245 -22.48 2.18 -16.88
C SER A 245 -21.79 1.87 -18.21
N PHE A 246 -22.18 0.77 -18.86
CA PHE A 246 -21.60 0.39 -20.15
C PHE A 246 -22.07 1.25 -21.32
N ASN A 247 -23.20 1.95 -21.21
CA ASN A 247 -23.56 3.00 -22.18
C ASN A 247 -22.57 4.17 -22.15
N TYR A 248 -21.98 4.50 -20.99
CA TYR A 248 -20.90 5.50 -20.93
C TYR A 248 -19.62 4.99 -21.60
N GLN A 249 -19.22 3.74 -21.34
CA GLN A 249 -18.07 3.13 -22.03
C GLN A 249 -18.27 3.18 -23.55
N ARG A 250 -19.47 2.80 -24.04
CA ARG A 250 -19.80 2.78 -25.47
C ARG A 250 -19.74 4.15 -26.16
N GLN A 251 -19.86 5.25 -25.43
CA GLN A 251 -19.69 6.58 -26.02
C GLN A 251 -18.23 6.89 -26.39
N TYR A 252 -17.26 6.27 -25.72
CA TYR A 252 -15.82 6.46 -25.96
C TYR A 252 -15.14 5.24 -26.62
N ALA A 253 -15.74 4.06 -26.47
CA ALA A 253 -15.39 2.82 -27.16
C ALA A 253 -16.66 2.20 -27.79
N PRO A 254 -17.12 2.70 -28.95
CA PRO A 254 -18.36 2.25 -29.61
C PRO A 254 -18.42 0.76 -29.91
N CYS A 255 -17.26 0.12 -29.99
CA CYS A 255 -17.07 -1.29 -30.24
C CYS A 255 -15.92 -1.85 -29.39
N GLY A 256 -15.80 -3.19 -29.36
CA GLY A 256 -14.87 -3.92 -28.50
C GLY A 256 -15.50 -4.40 -27.18
N PRO A 257 -14.74 -5.15 -26.36
CA PRO A 257 -15.26 -5.79 -25.15
C PRO A 257 -15.75 -4.81 -24.09
N LEU A 258 -16.86 -5.15 -23.43
CA LEU A 258 -17.25 -4.48 -22.19
C LEU A 258 -16.30 -4.89 -21.06
N ILE A 259 -15.82 -3.90 -20.30
CA ILE A 259 -14.82 -4.11 -19.26
C ILE A 259 -15.14 -3.26 -18.03
N ASN A 260 -15.36 -3.93 -16.89
CA ASN A 260 -15.24 -3.30 -15.57
C ASN A 260 -13.87 -3.67 -14.98
N THR A 261 -12.95 -2.71 -14.96
CA THR A 261 -11.56 -2.87 -14.52
C THR A 261 -11.41 -2.85 -12.99
N GLU A 262 -12.39 -2.30 -12.28
CA GLU A 262 -12.45 -2.32 -10.82
C GLU A 262 -13.90 -2.50 -10.35
N PHE A 263 -14.28 -3.76 -10.17
CA PHE A 263 -15.52 -4.12 -9.51
C PHE A 263 -15.27 -4.31 -8.02
N TYR A 264 -15.79 -3.39 -7.20
CA TYR A 264 -15.47 -3.30 -5.77
C TYR A 264 -16.26 -4.30 -4.91
N PRO A 265 -15.69 -5.44 -4.46
CA PRO A 265 -16.41 -6.39 -3.62
C PRO A 265 -16.41 -5.97 -2.13
N GLY A 266 -15.91 -4.78 -1.84
CA GLY A 266 -15.56 -4.26 -0.53
C GLY A 266 -15.08 -2.81 -0.69
N TRP A 267 -14.44 -2.23 0.32
CA TRP A 267 -13.93 -0.85 0.22
C TRP A 267 -12.75 -0.60 1.18
N LEU A 268 -12.07 0.53 1.01
CA LEU A 268 -11.00 0.96 1.91
C LEU A 268 -11.54 1.38 3.28
N ASP A 269 -10.67 1.31 4.29
CA ASP A 269 -10.92 1.82 5.64
C ASP A 269 -10.18 3.14 5.88
N LEU A 270 -10.63 3.91 6.87
CA LEU A 270 -9.97 5.11 7.37
C LEU A 270 -9.84 5.00 8.90
N TRP A 271 -8.71 5.42 9.46
CA TRP A 271 -8.57 5.50 10.92
C TRP A 271 -9.67 6.41 11.52
N GLY A 272 -10.43 5.90 12.48
CA GLY A 272 -11.53 6.60 13.17
C GLY A 272 -12.90 6.38 12.54
N HIS A 273 -12.99 5.68 11.40
CA HIS A 273 -14.23 5.36 10.72
C HIS A 273 -14.60 3.89 10.93
N GLN A 274 -15.88 3.56 10.74
CA GLN A 274 -16.32 2.16 10.80
C GLN A 274 -15.65 1.33 9.68
N HIS A 275 -15.33 0.07 9.97
CA HIS A 275 -14.87 -0.88 8.96
C HIS A 275 -15.85 -0.98 7.80
N SER A 276 -15.35 -0.76 6.60
CA SER A 276 -16.10 -0.82 5.36
C SER A 276 -16.44 -2.25 5.01
N THR A 277 -17.72 -2.52 4.78
CA THR A 277 -18.19 -3.84 4.30
C THR A 277 -19.22 -3.67 3.18
N VAL A 278 -19.27 -4.64 2.28
CA VAL A 278 -20.18 -4.66 1.14
C VAL A 278 -20.93 -5.99 1.10
N SER A 279 -22.25 -5.91 0.92
CA SER A 279 -23.13 -7.08 0.93
C SER A 279 -22.74 -8.09 -0.15
N THR A 280 -22.62 -9.36 0.24
CA THR A 280 -22.39 -10.47 -0.69
C THR A 280 -23.51 -10.56 -1.74
N ASP A 281 -24.76 -10.32 -1.35
CA ASP A 281 -25.92 -10.38 -2.25
C ASP A 281 -25.85 -9.31 -3.36
N SER A 282 -25.45 -8.09 -3.01
CA SER A 282 -25.25 -6.99 -3.96
C SER A 282 -24.16 -7.32 -4.98
N ILE A 283 -23.07 -7.93 -4.50
CA ILE A 283 -21.93 -8.34 -5.33
C ILE A 283 -22.35 -9.44 -6.31
N VAL A 284 -22.96 -10.53 -5.83
CA VAL A 284 -23.34 -11.65 -6.73
C VAL A 284 -24.42 -11.25 -7.72
N LYS A 285 -25.37 -10.39 -7.33
CA LYS A 285 -26.41 -9.87 -8.22
C LYS A 285 -25.81 -9.04 -9.35
N THR A 286 -24.91 -8.11 -9.02
CA THR A 286 -24.27 -7.24 -10.03
C THR A 286 -23.31 -8.04 -10.91
N LEU A 287 -22.56 -8.98 -10.33
CA LEU A 287 -21.67 -9.88 -11.06
C LEU A 287 -22.42 -10.76 -12.05
N ASP A 288 -23.54 -11.37 -11.64
CA ASP A 288 -24.36 -12.20 -12.52
C ASP A 288 -24.88 -11.40 -13.73
N GLN A 289 -25.37 -10.17 -13.49
CA GLN A 289 -25.78 -9.26 -14.55
C GLN A 289 -24.62 -8.96 -15.53
N MET A 290 -23.45 -8.61 -15.03
CA MET A 290 -22.27 -8.34 -15.86
C MET A 290 -21.86 -9.57 -16.69
N LEU A 291 -21.75 -10.74 -16.06
CA LEU A 291 -21.32 -11.96 -16.76
C LEU A 291 -22.35 -12.46 -17.78
N SER A 292 -23.65 -12.23 -17.53
CA SER A 292 -24.74 -12.61 -18.45
C SER A 292 -24.70 -11.87 -19.79
N ILE A 293 -24.14 -10.65 -19.81
CA ILE A 293 -23.98 -9.84 -21.02
C ILE A 293 -22.54 -9.84 -21.56
N GLY A 294 -21.69 -10.75 -21.07
CA GLY A 294 -20.34 -10.97 -21.62
C GLY A 294 -19.24 -10.02 -21.13
N VAL A 295 -19.46 -9.28 -20.05
CA VAL A 295 -18.48 -8.34 -19.49
C VAL A 295 -17.22 -9.06 -19.02
N ASN A 296 -16.06 -8.47 -19.29
CA ASN A 296 -14.82 -8.82 -18.62
C ASN A 296 -14.74 -8.03 -17.31
N VAL A 297 -14.51 -8.72 -16.20
CA VAL A 297 -14.55 -8.11 -14.87
C VAL A 297 -13.25 -8.36 -14.13
N ASN A 298 -12.77 -7.35 -13.43
CA ASN A 298 -11.73 -7.49 -12.43
C ASN A 298 -12.26 -7.09 -11.05
N PHE A 299 -12.17 -7.99 -10.07
CA PHE A 299 -12.49 -7.66 -8.67
C PHE A 299 -11.37 -6.80 -8.06
N TYR A 300 -11.68 -5.59 -7.61
CA TYR A 300 -10.74 -4.73 -6.88
C TYR A 300 -11.22 -4.54 -5.44
N MET A 301 -10.70 -5.21 -4.41
CA MET A 301 -9.66 -6.25 -4.41
C MET A 301 -10.24 -7.68 -4.38
N PHE A 302 -9.55 -8.64 -4.97
CA PHE A 302 -9.85 -10.06 -4.71
C PHE A 302 -9.10 -10.58 -3.48
N TYR A 303 -7.86 -10.11 -3.30
CA TYR A 303 -7.09 -10.20 -2.06
C TYR A 303 -6.42 -8.86 -1.82
N GLY A 304 -6.77 -8.20 -0.72
CA GLY A 304 -6.20 -6.90 -0.39
C GLY A 304 -4.85 -7.01 0.35
N GLY A 305 -4.80 -7.72 1.47
CA GLY A 305 -3.57 -7.95 2.24
C GLY A 305 -3.28 -6.86 3.28
N THR A 306 -2.01 -6.47 3.43
CA THR A 306 -1.56 -5.55 4.48
C THR A 306 -0.65 -4.44 3.92
N ASN A 307 -0.90 -3.20 4.32
CA ASN A 307 0.03 -2.07 4.14
C ASN A 307 1.15 -2.15 5.20
N PHE A 308 2.09 -3.08 5.02
CA PHE A 308 3.24 -3.23 5.94
C PHE A 308 4.11 -1.98 6.00
N GLY A 309 4.79 -1.79 7.13
CA GLY A 309 5.63 -0.62 7.36
C GLY A 309 4.86 0.70 7.25
N PHE A 310 5.38 1.61 6.43
CA PHE A 310 4.86 2.96 6.27
C PHE A 310 4.24 3.19 4.88
N THR A 311 3.65 2.14 4.29
CA THR A 311 3.20 2.12 2.89
C THR A 311 1.73 2.51 2.67
N SER A 312 0.97 2.76 3.73
CA SER A 312 -0.41 3.26 3.65
C SER A 312 -0.46 4.71 3.15
N GLY A 313 -1.42 5.02 2.28
CA GLY A 313 -1.71 6.39 1.86
C GLY A 313 -2.56 7.20 2.86
N ALA A 314 -3.04 8.35 2.40
CA ALA A 314 -4.12 9.11 3.02
C ALA A 314 -5.11 9.68 1.97
N ASP A 315 -6.37 9.85 2.33
CA ASP A 315 -7.38 10.57 1.54
C ASP A 315 -7.38 12.07 1.84
N PRO A 316 -7.95 12.90 0.93
CA PRO A 316 -8.19 14.33 1.15
C PRO A 316 -8.89 14.63 2.48
N ASP A 317 -8.76 15.88 2.95
CA ASP A 317 -9.04 16.29 4.34
C ASP A 317 -8.20 15.57 5.41
N TYR A 318 -7.16 14.89 4.94
CA TYR A 318 -6.19 14.13 5.72
C TYR A 318 -6.81 12.99 6.54
N ASN A 319 -7.34 12.00 5.83
CA ASN A 319 -7.85 10.76 6.41
C ASN A 319 -6.89 9.60 6.09
N PRO A 320 -5.97 9.23 6.99
CA PRO A 320 -5.01 8.17 6.73
C PRO A 320 -5.70 6.79 6.69
N GLN A 321 -5.38 5.98 5.68
CA GLN A 321 -5.80 4.58 5.63
C GLN A 321 -5.04 3.73 6.67
N PRO A 322 -5.64 2.66 7.20
CA PRO A 322 -5.01 1.80 8.19
C PRO A 322 -4.00 0.81 7.58
N THR A 323 -3.36 0.06 8.48
CA THR A 323 -2.37 -0.94 8.10
C THR A 323 -3.03 -2.16 7.47
N SER A 324 -4.17 -2.61 7.99
CA SER A 324 -4.95 -3.64 7.32
C SER A 324 -5.46 -3.09 5.99
N TYR A 325 -5.30 -3.89 4.93
CA TYR A 325 -5.95 -3.68 3.65
C TYR A 325 -6.83 -4.89 3.35
N ASP A 326 -7.52 -5.42 4.38
CA ASP A 326 -8.45 -6.55 4.25
C ASP A 326 -9.53 -6.28 3.19
N TYR A 327 -10.01 -5.03 3.16
CA TYR A 327 -10.93 -4.50 2.15
C TYR A 327 -12.32 -5.14 2.19
N ASP A 328 -12.63 -6.04 3.14
CA ASP A 328 -13.77 -6.97 3.04
C ASP A 328 -13.72 -7.77 1.72
N ALA A 329 -12.50 -8.11 1.29
CA ALA A 329 -12.24 -8.82 0.05
C ALA A 329 -12.72 -10.29 0.12
N PRO A 330 -12.93 -10.95 -1.03
CA PRO A 330 -13.24 -12.38 -1.08
C PRO A 330 -12.23 -13.24 -0.33
N ILE A 331 -10.93 -12.92 -0.44
CA ILE A 331 -9.88 -13.49 0.40
C ILE A 331 -9.49 -12.43 1.44
N SER A 332 -9.67 -12.73 2.72
CA SER A 332 -9.33 -11.81 3.82
C SER A 332 -7.82 -11.55 3.94
N GLU A 333 -7.43 -10.56 4.75
CA GLU A 333 -6.03 -10.22 5.05
C GLU A 333 -5.12 -11.44 5.36
N PRO A 334 -5.51 -12.39 6.23
CA PRO A 334 -4.71 -13.59 6.49
C PRO A 334 -4.75 -14.68 5.39
N GLY A 335 -5.47 -14.46 4.30
CA GLY A 335 -5.63 -15.43 3.21
C GLY A 335 -6.83 -16.36 3.36
N ASP A 336 -7.80 -16.05 4.21
CA ASP A 336 -8.90 -16.98 4.49
C ASP A 336 -10.01 -16.89 3.42
N ILE A 337 -10.60 -18.04 3.12
CA ILE A 337 -11.75 -18.16 2.21
C ILE A 337 -13.02 -17.72 2.94
N THR A 338 -13.62 -16.63 2.47
CA THR A 338 -14.87 -16.08 3.05
C THR A 338 -16.12 -16.70 2.43
N LEU A 339 -17.29 -16.41 3.02
CA LEU A 339 -18.57 -16.73 2.40
C LEU A 339 -18.76 -16.00 1.05
N LYS A 340 -18.25 -14.77 0.96
CA LYS A 340 -18.26 -13.94 -0.25
C LYS A 340 -17.46 -14.61 -1.39
N TYR A 341 -16.30 -15.18 -1.09
CA TYR A 341 -15.53 -15.98 -2.04
C TYR A 341 -16.34 -17.14 -2.61
N MET A 342 -17.00 -17.92 -1.74
CA MET A 342 -17.77 -19.09 -2.18
C MET A 342 -18.96 -18.71 -3.06
N ALA A 343 -19.62 -17.58 -2.73
CA ALA A 343 -20.71 -17.03 -3.51
C ALA A 343 -20.23 -16.55 -4.90
N ILE A 344 -19.13 -15.79 -4.95
CA ILE A 344 -18.51 -15.33 -6.20
C ILE A 344 -18.10 -16.52 -7.09
N ARG A 345 -17.41 -17.52 -6.51
CA ARG A 345 -17.02 -18.75 -7.23
C ARG A 345 -18.21 -19.47 -7.85
N THR A 346 -19.34 -19.51 -7.13
CA THR A 346 -20.57 -20.13 -7.63
C THR A 346 -21.10 -19.40 -8.87
N ILE A 347 -21.16 -18.06 -8.82
CA ILE A 347 -21.59 -17.26 -9.97
C ILE A 347 -20.63 -17.42 -11.16
N ILE A 348 -19.31 -17.38 -10.94
CA ILE A 348 -18.33 -17.61 -12.01
C ILE A 348 -18.56 -18.96 -12.69
N GLY A 349 -18.83 -20.01 -11.92
CA GLY A 349 -19.07 -21.36 -12.42
C GLY A 349 -20.31 -21.52 -13.33
N ASN A 350 -21.26 -20.57 -13.28
CA ASN A 350 -22.39 -20.55 -14.20
C ASN A 350 -21.99 -20.11 -15.62
N TYR A 351 -20.87 -19.40 -15.76
CA TYR A 351 -20.48 -18.73 -17.01
C TYR A 351 -19.13 -19.18 -17.57
N LEU A 352 -18.23 -19.68 -16.72
CA LEU A 352 -16.88 -20.14 -17.08
C LEU A 352 -16.58 -21.49 -16.43
N PRO A 353 -15.77 -22.35 -17.08
CA PRO A 353 -15.33 -23.59 -16.46
C PRO A 353 -14.48 -23.29 -15.22
N LEU A 354 -14.86 -23.88 -14.09
CA LEU A 354 -14.04 -23.86 -12.88
C LEU A 354 -12.87 -24.85 -13.03
N PRO A 355 -11.68 -24.55 -12.48
CA PRO A 355 -10.58 -25.49 -12.50
C PRO A 355 -10.90 -26.71 -11.63
N SER A 356 -10.32 -27.84 -11.98
CA SER A 356 -10.51 -29.13 -11.30
C SER A 356 -9.77 -29.24 -9.96
N ILE A 357 -9.25 -28.13 -9.42
CA ILE A 357 -8.58 -28.11 -8.12
C ILE A 357 -9.59 -27.84 -6.99
N PRO A 358 -9.41 -28.43 -5.80
CA PRO A 358 -10.23 -28.09 -4.65
C PRO A 358 -9.94 -26.66 -4.20
N VAL A 359 -10.92 -26.04 -3.54
CA VAL A 359 -10.71 -24.77 -2.82
C VAL A 359 -9.72 -25.03 -1.68
N PRO A 360 -8.58 -24.30 -1.60
CA PRO A 360 -7.62 -24.48 -0.52
C PRO A 360 -8.23 -24.20 0.86
N GLY A 361 -7.84 -24.98 1.88
CA GLY A 361 -8.23 -24.71 3.27
C GLY A 361 -7.56 -23.45 3.82
N ASN A 362 -8.12 -22.84 4.87
CA ASN A 362 -7.56 -21.62 5.48
C ASN A 362 -6.20 -21.87 6.14
N ASN A 363 -5.35 -20.85 6.16
CA ASN A 363 -4.05 -20.91 6.82
C ASN A 363 -4.24 -21.04 8.33
N THR A 364 -3.43 -21.86 8.99
CA THR A 364 -3.54 -22.07 10.44
C THR A 364 -3.21 -20.78 11.20
N LYS A 365 -4.05 -20.48 12.20
CA LYS A 365 -3.87 -19.37 13.13
C LYS A 365 -3.62 -19.90 14.53
N LYS A 366 -2.79 -19.21 15.30
CA LYS A 366 -2.46 -19.62 16.67
C LYS A 366 -2.36 -18.43 17.60
N ALA A 367 -2.97 -18.56 18.78
CA ALA A 367 -2.75 -17.65 19.89
C ALA A 367 -1.45 -18.05 20.60
N TYR A 368 -0.40 -17.27 20.38
CA TYR A 368 0.89 -17.47 21.07
C TYR A 368 0.88 -16.92 22.50
N GLY A 369 -0.18 -16.17 22.87
CA GLY A 369 -0.43 -15.68 24.22
C GLY A 369 0.33 -14.40 24.55
N THR A 370 0.49 -14.16 25.84
CA THR A 370 1.07 -12.92 26.36
C THR A 370 2.56 -12.81 26.06
N VAL A 371 2.99 -11.65 25.52
CA VAL A 371 4.40 -11.26 25.44
C VAL A 371 4.63 -10.10 26.40
N ARG A 372 5.55 -10.28 27.35
CA ARG A 372 5.96 -9.22 28.27
C ARG A 372 6.99 -8.32 27.60
N LEU A 373 6.80 -7.02 27.72
CA LEU A 373 7.67 -6.02 27.13
C LEU A 373 8.41 -5.25 28.24
N SER A 374 9.59 -4.74 27.90
CA SER A 374 10.37 -3.84 28.75
C SER A 374 10.76 -2.61 27.97
N PHE A 375 10.75 -1.45 28.64
CA PHE A 375 11.27 -0.22 28.09
C PHE A 375 12.75 -0.38 27.72
N LYS A 376 13.14 0.14 26.55
CA LYS A 376 14.52 0.13 26.09
C LYS A 376 15.16 1.50 26.03
N GLN A 377 14.50 2.45 25.36
CA GLN A 377 15.03 3.78 25.16
C GLN A 377 13.90 4.73 24.74
N SER A 378 14.03 6.03 25.06
CA SER A 378 13.12 7.02 24.48
C SER A 378 13.34 7.12 22.97
N LEU A 379 12.28 7.30 22.19
CA LEU A 379 12.40 7.45 20.73
C LEU A 379 13.21 8.71 20.37
N LEU A 380 13.07 9.77 21.19
CA LEU A 380 13.83 11.01 21.05
C LEU A 380 15.33 10.76 21.12
N SER A 381 15.78 10.08 22.18
CA SER A 381 17.20 9.74 22.38
C SER A 381 17.69 8.78 21.32
N TYR A 382 16.90 7.74 20.99
CA TYR A 382 17.24 6.77 19.97
C TYR A 382 17.55 7.42 18.62
N ILE A 383 16.66 8.29 18.13
CA ILE A 383 16.88 9.00 16.85
C ILE A 383 18.08 9.95 16.96
N LYS A 384 18.23 10.71 18.05
CA LYS A 384 19.36 11.64 18.18
C LYS A 384 20.72 10.94 18.23
N THR A 385 20.77 9.73 18.78
CA THR A 385 22.02 8.96 18.95
C THR A 385 22.38 8.13 17.72
N HIS A 386 21.37 7.63 16.98
CA HIS A 386 21.57 6.75 15.83
C HIS A 386 21.35 7.44 14.47
N SER A 387 20.90 8.70 14.46
CA SER A 387 20.67 9.43 13.22
C SER A 387 21.95 9.47 12.37
N SER A 388 21.79 9.13 11.10
CA SER A 388 22.84 9.30 10.10
C SER A 388 23.09 10.76 9.73
N TYR A 389 22.12 11.65 10.00
CA TYR A 389 22.20 13.05 9.64
C TYR A 389 21.37 13.95 10.58
N CYS A 390 22.08 14.88 11.24
CA CYS A 390 21.47 16.01 11.94
C CYS A 390 21.98 17.31 11.34
N THR A 391 21.10 18.30 11.18
CA THR A 391 21.45 19.61 10.63
C THR A 391 20.83 20.75 11.42
N THR A 392 21.39 21.94 11.27
CA THR A 392 20.87 23.15 11.90
C THR A 392 20.39 24.15 10.86
N SER A 393 19.34 24.91 11.19
CA SER A 393 18.86 26.00 10.36
C SER A 393 18.10 27.02 11.19
N MET A 394 17.98 28.25 10.68
CA MET A 394 17.18 29.28 11.34
C MET A 394 15.70 28.89 11.42
N TYR A 395 15.17 28.17 10.41
CA TYR A 395 13.78 27.72 10.34
C TYR A 395 13.70 26.20 10.13
N PRO A 396 12.59 25.54 10.52
CA PRO A 396 12.39 24.13 10.25
C PRO A 396 12.40 23.83 8.75
N LYS A 397 12.99 22.68 8.38
CA LYS A 397 12.95 22.11 7.04
C LYS A 397 11.94 20.97 6.97
N ARG A 398 11.32 20.78 5.82
CA ARG A 398 10.42 19.66 5.54
C ARG A 398 11.20 18.35 5.47
N PHE A 399 10.50 17.22 5.54
CA PHE A 399 11.09 15.89 5.40
C PHE A 399 11.88 15.77 4.09
N GLU A 400 11.30 16.24 3.00
CA GLU A 400 11.87 16.15 1.66
C GLU A 400 13.19 16.91 1.53
N GLU A 401 13.26 18.10 2.15
CA GLU A 401 14.45 18.95 2.20
C GLU A 401 15.57 18.37 3.09
N LEU A 402 15.19 17.55 4.08
CA LEU A 402 16.11 16.84 4.98
C LEU A 402 16.56 15.48 4.42
N GLY A 403 15.94 15.02 3.33
CA GLY A 403 16.21 13.70 2.79
C GLY A 403 15.51 12.56 3.53
N GLN A 404 14.40 12.82 4.23
CA GLN A 404 13.58 11.81 4.90
C GLN A 404 12.33 11.47 4.06
N ASN A 405 12.04 10.17 3.91
CA ASN A 405 10.81 9.70 3.26
C ASN A 405 9.65 9.53 4.27
N GLN A 406 9.82 8.54 5.16
CA GLN A 406 8.79 7.95 6.02
C GLN A 406 9.22 8.01 7.49
N ALA A 407 8.47 7.36 8.38
CA ALA A 407 8.76 7.31 9.81
C ALA A 407 8.80 8.71 10.47
N PHE A 408 9.96 9.13 10.99
CA PHE A 408 10.05 10.23 11.95
C PHE A 408 11.18 11.24 11.65
N VAL A 409 10.97 12.49 12.05
CA VAL A 409 12.03 13.50 12.17
C VAL A 409 11.90 14.18 13.53
N VAL A 410 13.04 14.36 14.20
CA VAL A 410 13.13 15.11 15.46
C VAL A 410 13.52 16.54 15.16
N TYR A 411 12.67 17.50 15.55
CA TYR A 411 12.92 18.94 15.50
C TYR A 411 13.16 19.48 16.91
N SER A 412 14.30 20.11 17.15
CA SER A 412 14.69 20.63 18.47
C SER A 412 15.02 22.12 18.41
N THR A 413 14.58 22.90 19.39
CA THR A 413 15.01 24.30 19.60
C THR A 413 15.05 24.60 21.11
N ILE A 414 15.57 25.78 21.48
CA ILE A 414 15.68 26.22 22.87
C ILE A 414 14.73 27.40 23.10
N LEU A 415 13.89 27.28 24.13
CA LEU A 415 13.01 28.36 24.57
C LEU A 415 13.78 29.24 25.57
N ASN A 416 14.32 30.37 25.11
CA ASN A 416 15.13 31.31 25.90
C ASN A 416 14.29 32.20 26.84
N ASN A 417 13.24 31.65 27.47
CA ASN A 417 12.36 32.42 28.34
C ASN A 417 12.02 31.62 29.61
N PRO A 418 12.32 32.12 30.82
CA PRO A 418 12.03 31.40 32.06
C PRO A 418 10.52 31.21 32.33
N GLU A 419 9.65 31.98 31.68
CA GLU A 419 8.20 31.92 31.84
C GLU A 419 7.53 31.34 30.58
N VAL A 420 7.75 30.06 30.27
CA VAL A 420 7.03 29.38 29.15
C VAL A 420 5.61 28.95 29.53
N GLN A 421 5.32 28.84 30.82
CA GLN A 421 4.02 28.42 31.32
C GLN A 421 2.90 29.37 30.88
N GLY A 422 1.76 28.82 30.47
CA GLY A 422 0.60 29.56 29.97
C GLY A 422 0.75 30.09 28.53
N LYS A 423 1.91 29.93 27.89
CA LYS A 423 2.10 30.34 26.50
C LYS A 423 1.55 29.29 25.53
N VAL A 424 1.04 29.77 24.40
CA VAL A 424 0.47 28.96 23.34
C VAL A 424 1.51 28.69 22.26
N LEU A 425 1.80 27.42 22.03
CA LEU A 425 2.58 26.92 20.90
C LEU A 425 1.65 26.70 19.71
N ASP A 426 1.84 27.46 18.63
CA ASP A 426 1.12 27.29 17.37
C ASP A 426 1.88 26.31 16.46
N LEU A 427 1.26 25.14 16.29
CA LEU A 427 1.72 23.98 15.54
C LEU A 427 0.97 23.80 14.22
N SER A 428 0.34 24.87 13.69
CA SER A 428 -0.43 24.81 12.44
C SER A 428 0.36 24.35 11.21
N GLY A 429 1.70 24.27 11.30
CA GLY A 429 2.58 23.76 10.27
C GLY A 429 2.87 22.26 10.32
N ILE A 430 2.29 21.50 11.26
CA ILE A 430 2.57 20.06 11.40
C ILE A 430 1.93 19.24 10.29
N ARG A 431 2.74 18.41 9.63
CA ARG A 431 2.33 17.33 8.72
C ARG A 431 3.05 16.02 9.08
N ASP A 432 2.41 15.04 9.70
CA ASP A 432 0.97 14.94 9.97
C ASP A 432 0.62 14.91 11.45
N ARG A 433 1.48 14.29 12.26
CA ARG A 433 1.29 14.22 13.70
C ARG A 433 2.60 14.50 14.42
N ALA A 434 2.53 15.25 15.50
CA ALA A 434 3.69 15.69 16.25
C ALA A 434 3.51 15.40 17.74
N TYR A 435 4.55 14.81 18.33
CA TYR A 435 4.66 14.51 19.75
C TYR A 435 5.58 15.56 20.37
N VAL A 436 5.02 16.41 21.23
CA VAL A 436 5.67 17.63 21.70
C VAL A 436 6.20 17.42 23.11
N LEU A 437 7.49 17.69 23.29
CA LEU A 437 8.23 17.40 24.51
C LEU A 437 8.94 18.66 25.02
N LEU A 438 8.93 18.89 26.33
CA LEU A 438 9.84 19.83 27.00
C LEU A 438 10.90 19.02 27.76
N GLY A 439 12.15 19.12 27.31
CA GLY A 439 13.15 18.09 27.62
C GLY A 439 12.67 16.76 27.07
N GLU A 440 12.47 15.78 27.95
CA GLU A 440 11.94 14.44 27.61
C GLU A 440 10.49 14.22 28.07
N LYS A 441 9.87 15.23 28.71
CA LYS A 441 8.49 15.12 29.21
C LYS A 441 7.50 15.50 28.14
N SER A 442 6.47 14.68 27.95
CA SER A 442 5.36 14.94 27.04
C SER A 442 4.53 16.11 27.54
N ILE A 443 4.24 17.06 26.64
CA ILE A 443 3.35 18.19 26.93
C ILE A 443 2.12 18.23 26.02
N GLY A 444 2.03 17.36 25.02
CA GLY A 444 0.86 17.23 24.16
C GLY A 444 1.17 16.72 22.76
N ILE A 445 0.09 16.56 21.99
CA ILE A 445 0.12 16.06 20.61
C ILE A 445 -0.56 17.08 19.71
N ALA A 446 0.04 17.36 18.56
CA ALA A 446 -0.60 18.06 17.47
C ALA A 446 -0.88 17.09 16.32
N TYR A 447 -2.08 17.16 15.75
CA TYR A 447 -2.52 16.29 14.68
C TYR A 447 -3.21 17.09 13.58
N ARG A 448 -2.73 16.94 12.35
CA ARG A 448 -3.21 17.65 11.15
C ARG A 448 -4.71 17.53 10.93
N ALA A 449 -5.30 16.35 11.13
CA ALA A 449 -6.75 16.15 10.97
C ALA A 449 -7.58 16.70 12.14
N ASN A 450 -6.94 17.10 13.25
CA ASN A 450 -7.60 17.71 14.40
C ASN A 450 -7.09 19.13 14.64
N SER A 451 -7.73 20.11 14.01
CA SER A 451 -7.32 21.52 14.07
C SER A 451 -7.24 22.10 15.48
N SER A 452 -8.05 21.62 16.44
CA SER A 452 -8.00 22.11 17.83
C SER A 452 -6.73 21.68 18.56
N SER A 453 -6.08 20.59 18.12
CA SER A 453 -4.81 20.11 18.70
C SER A 453 -3.59 20.88 18.19
N LEU A 454 -3.73 21.71 17.15
CA LEU A 454 -2.63 22.49 16.56
C LEU A 454 -2.24 23.71 17.39
N LYS A 455 -2.94 23.99 18.50
CA LYS A 455 -2.58 25.05 19.45
C LYS A 455 -2.48 24.45 20.84
N LEU A 456 -1.25 24.35 21.34
CA LEU A 456 -0.96 23.72 22.62
C LEU A 456 -0.59 24.77 23.66
N THR A 457 -1.28 24.78 24.81
CA THR A 457 -0.90 25.66 25.93
C THR A 457 0.08 24.94 26.83
N ILE A 458 1.27 25.50 27.01
CA ILE A 458 2.32 24.92 27.86
C ILE A 458 1.90 25.04 29.32
N GLN A 459 1.69 23.91 30.00
CA GLN A 459 1.30 23.88 31.41
C GLN A 459 2.49 23.78 32.38
N ALA A 460 3.65 23.32 31.90
CA ALA A 460 4.83 23.14 32.73
C ALA A 460 5.61 24.45 32.93
N PRO A 461 6.22 24.67 34.11
CA PRO A 461 7.14 25.79 34.33
C PRO A 461 8.38 25.64 33.44
N GLY A 462 8.94 26.77 33.01
CA GLY A 462 10.20 26.79 32.28
C GLY A 462 11.40 26.66 33.21
N ASN A 463 12.49 26.10 32.69
CA ASN A 463 13.84 26.26 33.24
C ASN A 463 14.60 27.32 32.42
N ARG A 464 15.77 27.78 32.92
CA ARG A 464 16.63 28.76 32.22
C ARG A 464 16.95 28.37 30.78
N GLU A 465 17.15 27.08 30.52
CA GLU A 465 17.26 26.50 29.18
C GLU A 465 16.23 25.37 29.07
N THR A 466 15.13 25.63 28.36
CA THR A 466 14.09 24.64 28.13
C THR A 466 14.16 24.17 26.68
N HIS A 467 14.56 22.91 26.47
CA HIS A 467 14.58 22.31 25.14
C HIS A 467 13.16 21.94 24.71
N LEU A 468 12.69 22.52 23.62
CA LEU A 468 11.48 22.07 22.93
C LEU A 468 11.90 21.02 21.90
N ASN A 469 11.44 19.79 22.06
CA ASN A 469 11.62 18.71 21.09
C ASN A 469 10.26 18.35 20.49
N ILE A 470 10.21 18.16 19.17
CA ILE A 470 9.01 17.78 18.44
C ILE A 470 9.38 16.59 17.55
N ILE A 471 8.83 15.42 17.87
CA ILE A 471 8.95 14.24 16.99
C ILE A 471 7.78 14.29 16.02
N VAL A 472 8.04 14.49 14.74
CA VAL A 472 7.00 14.52 13.70
C VAL A 472 6.97 13.18 13.00
N GLU A 473 5.77 12.62 12.85
CA GLU A 473 5.47 11.39 12.12
C GLU A 473 4.87 11.74 10.74
N ASN A 474 5.45 11.16 9.68
CA ASN A 474 4.75 11.02 8.40
C ASN A 474 3.74 9.87 8.55
N MET A 475 2.45 10.16 8.49
CA MET A 475 1.39 9.16 8.66
C MET A 475 0.88 8.55 7.34
N GLY A 476 1.41 8.99 6.20
CA GLY A 476 0.99 8.60 4.86
C GLY A 476 0.72 9.84 4.01
N ARG A 477 1.30 9.93 2.81
CA ARG A 477 1.04 10.98 1.82
C ARG A 477 -0.33 10.79 1.18
N LEU A 478 -0.95 11.92 0.84
CA LEU A 478 -2.16 11.92 0.04
C LEU A 478 -1.97 11.08 -1.23
N ASN A 479 -2.89 10.16 -1.46
CA ASN A 479 -2.81 9.21 -2.57
C ASN A 479 -3.89 9.41 -3.62
N TYR A 480 -4.85 10.32 -3.37
CA TYR A 480 -5.95 10.66 -4.26
C TYR A 480 -6.23 12.18 -4.26
N GLY A 481 -6.84 12.67 -5.35
CA GLY A 481 -7.26 14.05 -5.53
C GLY A 481 -6.18 14.98 -6.08
N ASP A 482 -6.51 16.28 -6.15
CA ASP A 482 -5.67 17.28 -6.82
C ASP A 482 -4.46 17.75 -5.99
N ASN A 483 -4.54 17.60 -4.67
CA ASN A 483 -3.53 18.13 -3.75
C ASN A 483 -2.41 17.11 -3.46
N LEU A 484 -1.74 16.65 -4.53
CA LEU A 484 -0.62 15.72 -4.43
C LEU A 484 0.67 16.35 -3.88
N PHE A 485 0.69 17.66 -3.61
CA PHE A 485 1.85 18.37 -3.04
C PHE A 485 1.94 18.20 -1.52
N ASP A 486 1.94 16.95 -1.06
CA ASP A 486 1.83 16.59 0.35
C ASP A 486 3.18 16.37 1.03
N THR A 487 4.00 17.43 1.08
CA THR A 487 5.23 17.41 1.88
C THR A 487 4.97 17.18 3.37
N LYS A 488 5.98 16.62 4.06
CA LYS A 488 5.87 16.19 5.45
C LYS A 488 6.81 16.95 6.38
N GLY A 489 6.61 16.81 7.69
CA GLY A 489 7.37 17.53 8.71
C GLY A 489 6.72 18.84 9.13
N ILE A 490 7.54 19.84 9.41
CA ILE A 490 7.10 21.19 9.74
C ILE A 490 7.10 22.04 8.47
N VAL A 491 5.92 22.29 7.89
CA VAL A 491 5.76 23.02 6.62
C VAL A 491 5.52 24.52 6.79
N LYS A 492 5.28 24.98 8.03
CA LYS A 492 5.13 26.39 8.41
C LYS A 492 5.82 26.61 9.75
N ASN A 493 6.46 27.77 9.92
CA ASN A 493 7.18 28.13 11.14
C ASN A 493 6.29 28.04 12.39
N ILE A 494 6.83 27.43 13.44
CA ILE A 494 6.20 27.31 14.76
C ILE A 494 6.33 28.62 15.51
N THR A 495 5.30 29.01 16.25
CA THR A 495 5.32 30.24 17.07
C THR A 495 4.95 29.96 18.53
N LEU A 496 5.49 30.77 19.44
CA LEU A 496 5.12 30.79 20.85
C LEU A 496 4.50 32.17 21.18
N ASN A 497 3.20 32.21 21.48
CA ASN A 497 2.42 33.46 21.60
C ASN A 497 2.63 34.41 20.40
N GLY A 498 2.69 33.86 19.18
CA GLY A 498 2.91 34.63 17.95
C GLY A 498 4.36 35.01 17.67
N GLN A 499 5.30 34.78 18.59
CA GLN A 499 6.73 34.96 18.33
C GLN A 499 7.30 33.73 17.64
N MET A 500 7.94 33.92 16.49
CA MET A 500 8.51 32.83 15.71
C MET A 500 9.68 32.16 16.44
N LEU A 501 9.66 30.83 16.50
CA LEU A 501 10.76 30.05 17.04
C LEU A 501 11.82 29.82 15.95
N VAL A 502 13.09 30.03 16.32
CA VAL A 502 14.24 29.97 15.43
C VAL A 502 15.32 29.02 15.95
N ASN A 503 16.38 28.82 15.18
CA ASN A 503 17.56 28.00 15.54
C ASN A 503 17.19 26.56 15.84
N TRP A 504 16.75 25.87 14.80
CA TRP A 504 16.31 24.48 14.85
C TRP A 504 17.47 23.52 14.57
N THR A 505 17.57 22.48 15.37
CA THR A 505 18.33 21.26 15.09
C THR A 505 17.35 20.17 14.63
N MET A 506 17.62 19.52 13.50
CA MET A 506 16.75 18.52 12.90
C MET A 506 17.52 17.24 12.66
N CYS A 507 17.07 16.13 13.24
CA CYS A 507 17.67 14.81 13.07
C CYS A 507 16.69 13.89 12.37
N ILE A 508 17.11 13.32 11.25
CA ILE A 508 16.29 12.38 10.47
C ILE A 508 16.40 10.97 11.02
N SER A 509 15.36 10.15 10.86
CA SER A 509 15.47 8.73 11.18
C SER A 509 16.19 7.91 10.12
N GLY A 510 16.34 8.42 8.89
CA GLY A 510 16.87 7.65 7.77
C GLY A 510 16.16 6.30 7.62
N SER A 511 16.95 5.24 7.48
CA SER A 511 16.53 3.83 7.40
C SER A 511 16.44 3.12 8.76
N LEU A 512 16.56 3.83 9.89
CA LEU A 512 16.58 3.22 11.24
C LEU A 512 15.34 2.37 11.54
N PHE A 513 14.23 2.63 10.86
CA PHE A 513 12.93 2.01 11.08
C PHE A 513 12.45 1.12 9.93
N ASP A 514 13.32 0.89 8.94
CA ASP A 514 13.10 -0.09 7.86
C ASP A 514 13.11 -1.52 8.43
N GLN A 515 13.87 -1.73 9.51
CA GLN A 515 13.89 -2.93 10.33
C GLN A 515 13.63 -2.57 11.79
N ALA A 516 13.46 -3.60 12.63
CA ALA A 516 13.28 -3.40 14.06
C ALA A 516 14.51 -2.68 14.67
N PRO A 517 14.30 -1.64 15.52
CA PRO A 517 15.36 -0.97 16.23
C PRO A 517 16.26 -1.94 17.02
N THR A 518 17.57 -1.75 16.92
CA THR A 518 18.61 -2.47 17.68
C THR A 518 19.56 -1.50 18.36
N ASP A 519 20.55 -2.03 19.09
CA ASP A 519 21.69 -1.27 19.64
C ASP A 519 21.31 -0.19 20.68
N PHE A 520 20.34 -0.51 21.53
CA PHE A 520 19.87 0.37 22.60
C PHE A 520 20.96 0.73 23.61
N ILE A 521 20.98 2.00 24.03
CA ILE A 521 21.95 2.50 25.01
C ILE A 521 21.43 2.24 26.43
N MET A 522 22.20 1.51 27.22
CA MET A 522 21.77 0.98 28.53
C MET A 522 21.58 2.02 29.67
N ASN A 523 21.79 3.31 29.44
CA ASN A 523 21.86 4.30 30.53
C ASN A 523 20.54 5.05 30.81
N GLU A 524 19.41 4.69 30.18
CA GLU A 524 18.12 5.40 30.31
C GLU A 524 17.03 4.62 31.10
N PHE A 525 17.37 3.51 31.76
CA PHE A 525 16.36 2.56 32.27
C PHE A 525 15.52 3.01 33.49
N GLU A 526 15.85 4.12 34.16
CA GLU A 526 15.28 4.37 35.50
C GLU A 526 14.32 5.57 35.61
N ASN A 527 14.14 6.41 34.58
CA ASN A 527 13.19 7.54 34.62
C ASN A 527 12.70 7.94 33.22
N PHE A 528 11.74 7.20 32.66
CA PHE A 528 11.06 7.57 31.41
C PHE A 528 9.65 8.10 31.68
N ASP A 529 9.14 8.96 30.79
CA ASP A 529 7.74 9.37 30.78
C ASP A 529 6.93 8.37 29.95
N PRO A 530 6.03 7.57 30.55
CA PRO A 530 5.23 6.59 29.80
C PRO A 530 4.27 7.23 28.80
N ASN A 531 4.05 8.55 28.88
CA ASN A 531 3.26 9.35 27.94
C ASN A 531 4.11 10.04 26.86
N ALA A 532 5.39 9.74 26.80
CA ALA A 532 6.29 10.17 25.73
C ALA A 532 6.51 9.03 24.72
N PRO A 533 6.99 9.35 23.50
CA PRO A 533 7.40 8.34 22.53
C PRO A 533 8.57 7.49 23.02
N ASN A 534 8.37 6.17 23.11
CA ASN A 534 9.29 5.21 23.71
C ASN A 534 9.36 3.89 22.92
N ILE A 535 10.49 3.20 23.03
CA ILE A 535 10.71 1.89 22.41
C ILE A 535 10.68 0.80 23.48
N TYR A 536 9.91 -0.26 23.23
CA TYR A 536 9.76 -1.42 24.10
C TYR A 536 10.09 -2.69 23.34
N THR A 537 10.72 -3.66 23.99
CA THR A 537 10.92 -4.99 23.39
C THR A 537 10.64 -6.12 24.36
N GLY A 538 10.31 -7.29 23.82
CA GLY A 538 10.18 -8.52 24.58
C GLY A 538 10.30 -9.74 23.67
N ASP A 539 10.71 -10.84 24.27
CA ASP A 539 11.00 -12.07 23.56
C ASP A 539 10.02 -13.18 23.97
N PHE A 540 9.68 -14.04 23.02
CA PHE A 540 8.87 -15.22 23.25
C PHE A 540 9.34 -16.37 22.36
N SER A 541 9.26 -17.60 22.89
CA SER A 541 9.65 -18.79 22.15
C SER A 541 8.43 -19.50 21.58
N ILE A 542 8.53 -20.01 20.35
CA ILE A 542 7.52 -20.90 19.77
C ILE A 542 8.09 -22.30 19.59
N THR A 543 7.23 -23.32 19.68
CA THR A 543 7.60 -24.74 19.48
C THR A 543 7.26 -25.25 18.08
N ASP A 544 6.57 -24.45 17.28
CA ASP A 544 6.09 -24.87 15.96
C ASP A 544 7.27 -24.99 14.99
N LYS A 545 7.31 -26.08 14.23
CA LYS A 545 8.31 -26.27 13.16
C LYS A 545 7.96 -25.46 11.90
N ILE A 546 6.67 -25.29 11.67
CA ILE A 546 6.10 -24.39 10.65
C ILE A 546 5.22 -23.43 11.44
N PRO A 547 5.65 -22.18 11.65
CA PRO A 547 4.87 -21.22 12.42
C PRO A 547 3.51 -20.96 11.78
N SER A 548 2.49 -20.78 12.61
CA SER A 548 1.15 -20.36 12.18
C SER A 548 1.08 -18.84 12.13
N ASP A 549 0.17 -18.27 11.35
CA ASP A 549 -0.06 -16.83 11.48
C ASP A 549 -0.68 -16.52 12.84
N THR A 550 -0.54 -15.27 13.26
CA THR A 550 -1.10 -14.76 14.51
C THR A 550 -1.43 -13.29 14.34
N PHE A 551 -2.00 -12.69 15.39
CA PHE A 551 -2.37 -11.29 15.38
C PHE A 551 -1.85 -10.63 16.66
N LEU A 552 -1.13 -9.53 16.51
CA LEU A 552 -0.76 -8.68 17.63
C LEU A 552 -1.97 -7.89 18.07
N LEU A 553 -2.42 -8.15 19.30
CA LEU A 553 -3.47 -7.40 19.96
C LEU A 553 -2.81 -6.45 21.00
N PRO A 554 -2.80 -5.13 20.74
CA PRO A 554 -2.07 -4.15 21.55
C PRO A 554 -2.85 -3.77 22.82
N ILE A 555 -3.15 -4.78 23.65
CA ILE A 555 -3.78 -4.65 24.96
C ILE A 555 -2.99 -5.44 26.00
N THR A 556 -3.08 -5.03 27.27
CA THR A 556 -2.46 -5.78 28.38
C THR A 556 -3.40 -6.86 28.91
N VAL A 557 -2.82 -7.79 29.69
CA VAL A 557 -3.58 -8.79 30.49
C VAL A 557 -4.63 -8.16 31.41
N SER A 558 -4.44 -6.92 31.84
CA SER A 558 -5.35 -6.15 32.69
C SER A 558 -6.30 -5.22 31.91
N LYS A 559 -6.34 -5.34 30.57
CA LYS A 559 -7.11 -4.49 29.65
C LYS A 559 -6.67 -3.01 29.63
N GLY A 560 -5.42 -2.72 29.97
CA GLY A 560 -4.76 -1.48 29.58
C GLY A 560 -4.54 -1.46 28.07
N TYR A 561 -4.58 -0.27 27.46
CA TYR A 561 -4.36 -0.13 26.02
C TYR A 561 -3.00 0.49 25.75
N TRP A 562 -2.35 -0.01 24.72
CA TRP A 562 -1.38 0.78 23.96
C TRP A 562 -2.17 1.73 23.06
N GLU A 563 -1.70 2.94 22.84
CA GLU A 563 -2.52 3.97 22.22
C GLU A 563 -2.24 4.11 20.73
N LYS A 564 -1.00 4.43 20.35
CA LYS A 564 -0.64 4.55 18.93
C LYS A 564 0.84 4.31 18.72
N GLY A 565 1.18 3.51 17.73
CA GLY A 565 2.58 3.26 17.45
C GLY A 565 2.85 2.42 16.22
N VAL A 566 4.05 1.86 16.19
CA VAL A 566 4.55 0.96 15.16
C VAL A 566 5.00 -0.33 15.83
N ALA A 567 4.71 -1.48 15.23
CA ALA A 567 5.11 -2.78 15.75
C ALA A 567 6.03 -3.52 14.79
N TYR A 568 6.92 -4.33 15.35
CA TYR A 568 7.84 -5.19 14.61
C TYR A 568 7.85 -6.58 15.19
N ILE A 569 7.95 -7.58 14.32
CA ILE A 569 8.24 -8.97 14.68
C ILE A 569 9.57 -9.37 14.06
N ASN A 570 10.51 -9.81 14.89
CA ASN A 570 11.90 -10.02 14.50
C ASN A 570 12.44 -8.76 13.82
N LYS A 571 12.83 -8.85 12.54
CA LYS A 571 13.30 -7.70 11.75
C LYS A 571 12.18 -6.97 10.97
N TYR A 572 10.97 -7.52 10.93
CA TYR A 572 9.93 -7.08 10.00
C TYR A 572 9.02 -6.02 10.61
N ASN A 573 8.81 -4.91 9.90
CA ASN A 573 7.90 -3.85 10.29
C ASN A 573 6.45 -4.23 9.93
N LEU A 574 5.63 -4.46 10.95
CA LEU A 574 4.22 -4.86 10.79
C LEU A 574 3.33 -3.69 10.36
N GLY A 575 3.78 -2.45 10.57
CA GLY A 575 3.00 -1.24 10.33
C GLY A 575 2.47 -0.62 11.63
N ARG A 576 1.42 0.18 11.50
CA ARG A 576 0.92 1.07 12.56
C ARG A 576 -0.26 0.45 13.29
N TYR A 577 -0.29 0.59 14.61
CA TYR A 577 -1.48 0.31 15.42
C TYR A 577 -2.06 1.61 15.97
N TRP A 578 -3.40 1.66 16.09
CA TRP A 578 -4.10 2.78 16.73
C TRP A 578 -5.45 2.32 17.36
N PRO A 579 -5.44 1.37 18.31
CA PRO A 579 -6.64 0.69 18.83
C PRO A 579 -7.60 1.59 19.62
N ILE A 580 -7.15 2.77 20.07
CA ILE A 580 -8.03 3.78 20.70
C ILE A 580 -8.87 4.53 19.67
N LEU A 581 -8.43 4.58 18.40
CA LEU A 581 -9.16 5.24 17.32
C LEU A 581 -9.95 4.23 16.48
N GLY A 582 -9.36 3.06 16.19
CA GLY A 582 -9.99 2.02 15.36
C GLY A 582 -10.13 2.41 13.88
N PRO A 583 -10.79 1.61 13.04
CA PRO A 583 -11.55 0.41 13.40
C PRO A 583 -10.63 -0.81 13.59
N GLN A 584 -9.47 -0.82 12.93
CA GLN A 584 -8.41 -1.81 13.13
C GLN A 584 -7.86 -1.74 14.56
N VAL A 585 -7.76 -2.90 15.21
CA VAL A 585 -7.13 -3.06 16.52
C VAL A 585 -5.93 -3.97 16.44
N THR A 586 -6.08 -5.12 15.76
CA THR A 586 -5.01 -6.10 15.63
C THR A 586 -4.12 -5.82 14.43
N LEU A 587 -2.83 -6.14 14.53
CA LEU A 587 -1.93 -6.23 13.39
C LEU A 587 -1.68 -7.69 13.00
N TYR A 588 -1.77 -7.99 11.71
CA TYR A 588 -1.48 -9.32 11.18
C TYR A 588 0.02 -9.64 11.26
N ILE A 589 0.35 -10.83 11.79
CA ILE A 589 1.71 -11.38 11.81
C ILE A 589 1.74 -12.65 10.95
N PRO A 590 2.34 -12.59 9.75
CA PRO A 590 2.53 -13.77 8.91
C PRO A 590 3.44 -14.80 9.57
N GLY A 591 3.05 -16.09 9.51
CA GLY A 591 3.86 -17.21 9.99
C GLY A 591 5.30 -17.23 9.44
N PRO A 592 5.55 -16.94 8.15
CA PRO A 592 6.90 -16.89 7.57
C PRO A 592 7.85 -15.89 8.22
N TRP A 593 7.35 -14.91 8.97
CA TRP A 593 8.17 -13.92 9.67
C TRP A 593 8.53 -14.32 11.09
N LEU A 594 8.01 -15.45 11.57
CA LEU A 594 8.37 -16.06 12.84
C LEU A 594 9.52 -17.06 12.67
N ASN A 595 10.45 -17.09 13.62
CA ASN A 595 11.53 -18.06 13.68
C ASN A 595 10.97 -19.42 14.13
N PRO A 596 11.08 -20.48 13.31
CA PRO A 596 10.57 -21.80 13.66
C PRO A 596 11.34 -22.41 14.83
N SER A 597 10.60 -23.03 15.76
CA SER A 597 11.16 -23.74 16.92
C SER A 597 12.22 -22.91 17.67
N GLY A 598 11.99 -21.60 17.80
CA GLY A 598 13.00 -20.64 18.22
C GLY A 598 12.44 -19.43 18.95
N MET A 599 13.36 -18.55 19.32
CA MET A 599 13.04 -17.27 19.95
C MET A 599 12.62 -16.26 18.89
N ASN A 600 11.58 -15.50 19.22
CA ASN A 600 11.07 -14.38 18.44
C ASN A 600 11.13 -13.12 19.29
N SER A 601 11.47 -12.00 18.68
CA SER A 601 11.50 -10.71 19.35
C SER A 601 10.37 -9.82 18.85
N LEU A 602 9.65 -9.19 19.76
CA LEU A 602 8.63 -8.21 19.45
C LEU A 602 9.11 -6.83 19.89
N THR A 603 9.05 -5.85 18.99
CA THR A 603 9.38 -4.45 19.28
C THR A 603 8.18 -3.56 19.06
N MET A 604 7.89 -2.69 20.02
CA MET A 604 6.83 -1.70 19.97
C MET A 604 7.45 -0.30 20.09
N ILE A 605 7.22 0.56 19.10
CA ILE A 605 7.45 1.99 19.22
C ILE A 605 6.10 2.60 19.59
N GLU A 606 5.88 2.90 20.87
CA GLU A 606 4.67 3.58 21.37
C GLU A 606 4.91 5.09 21.34
N LEU A 607 3.94 5.84 20.83
CA LEU A 607 4.10 7.26 20.51
C LEU A 607 3.26 8.17 21.41
N GLN A 608 2.26 7.64 22.14
CA GLN A 608 1.33 8.46 22.92
C GLN A 608 1.36 8.09 24.40
N SER A 609 0.82 6.92 24.75
CA SER A 609 0.80 6.47 26.13
C SER A 609 0.94 4.96 26.16
N SER A 610 1.88 4.51 26.99
CA SER A 610 2.10 3.09 27.23
C SER A 610 1.44 2.66 28.54
N PRO A 611 0.93 1.43 28.62
CA PRO A 611 0.51 0.85 29.89
C PRO A 611 1.70 0.44 30.78
N CYS A 612 2.93 0.77 30.38
CA CYS A 612 4.18 0.31 30.99
C CYS A 612 4.69 1.18 32.14
N GLY A 613 3.94 2.22 32.54
CA GLY A 613 4.20 2.95 33.79
C GLY A 613 4.12 2.05 35.04
N ASN A 614 3.50 0.87 34.92
CA ASN A 614 3.62 -0.24 35.86
C ASN A 614 4.18 -1.46 35.10
N GLU A 615 5.40 -1.88 35.42
CA GLU A 615 6.09 -3.00 34.75
C GLU A 615 5.27 -4.30 34.75
N GLN A 616 4.46 -4.54 35.76
CA GLN A 616 3.60 -5.74 35.83
C GLN A 616 2.51 -5.76 34.76
N MET A 617 2.16 -4.59 34.20
CA MET A 617 1.16 -4.44 33.15
C MET A 617 1.76 -4.36 31.75
N CYS A 618 3.09 -4.19 31.61
CA CYS A 618 3.76 -3.99 30.32
C CYS A 618 3.78 -5.28 29.48
N SER A 619 2.71 -5.48 28.71
CA SER A 619 2.47 -6.69 27.93
C SER A 619 1.58 -6.42 26.72
N ILE A 620 1.61 -7.36 25.78
CA ILE A 620 0.65 -7.48 24.68
C ILE A 620 0.13 -8.91 24.60
N GLU A 621 -0.90 -9.15 23.79
CA GLU A 621 -1.41 -10.49 23.48
C GLU A 621 -1.18 -10.84 22.01
N LEU A 622 -0.78 -12.09 21.74
CA LEU A 622 -0.79 -12.70 20.42
C LEU A 622 -1.98 -13.66 20.31
N VAL A 623 -2.96 -13.29 19.49
CA VAL A 623 -4.25 -13.99 19.34
C VAL A 623 -4.38 -14.67 17.96
N ASP A 624 -5.37 -15.54 17.79
CA ASP A 624 -5.63 -16.29 16.55
C ASP A 624 -6.74 -15.69 15.67
N TYR A 625 -7.26 -14.51 16.01
CA TYR A 625 -8.30 -13.83 15.25
C TYR A 625 -8.00 -12.34 15.03
N PRO A 626 -8.40 -11.76 13.89
CA PRO A 626 -8.33 -10.32 13.68
C PRO A 626 -9.47 -9.60 14.40
N ILE A 627 -9.24 -8.33 14.74
CA ILE A 627 -10.26 -7.36 15.15
C ILE A 627 -10.09 -6.13 14.28
N LEU A 628 -10.97 -6.01 13.28
CA LEU A 628 -10.97 -4.92 12.30
C LEU A 628 -12.17 -3.97 12.45
N ASP A 629 -13.15 -4.30 13.29
CA ASP A 629 -14.47 -3.66 13.37
C ASP A 629 -14.80 -3.10 14.76
N LYS A 630 -13.79 -2.77 15.57
CA LYS A 630 -14.05 -2.22 16.92
C LYS A 630 -14.83 -0.90 16.80
N PRO A 631 -15.81 -0.63 17.69
CA PRO A 631 -16.52 0.64 17.70
C PRO A 631 -15.54 1.80 17.74
N THR A 632 -15.58 2.65 16.72
CA THR A 632 -14.75 3.84 16.67
C THR A 632 -15.35 4.92 17.55
N LEU A 633 -14.48 5.68 18.21
CA LEU A 633 -14.92 6.92 18.83
C LEU A 633 -15.24 7.89 17.68
N LEU A 634 -16.54 8.12 17.41
CA LEU A 634 -17.01 9.18 16.50
C LEU A 634 -16.22 10.48 16.76
N PRO A 635 -15.97 11.33 15.74
CA PRO A 635 -15.03 12.44 15.86
C PRO A 635 -15.52 13.44 16.91
N ALA A 636 -14.91 13.45 18.10
CA ALA A 636 -15.11 14.48 19.11
C ALA A 636 -13.97 14.48 20.16
N PRO A 637 -13.67 15.65 20.77
CA PRO A 637 -12.34 16.06 21.26
C PRO A 637 -11.98 15.51 22.64
N LEU A 638 -12.23 14.23 22.89
CA LEU A 638 -12.07 13.63 24.22
C LEU A 638 -10.81 12.79 24.40
N LEU A 639 -10.02 12.57 23.33
CA LEU A 639 -8.72 11.88 23.40
C LEU A 639 -7.50 12.82 23.55
N TYR A 640 -7.70 14.14 23.63
CA TYR A 640 -6.61 15.11 23.56
C TYR A 640 -6.63 16.16 24.69
N LYS A 641 -7.03 15.75 25.90
CA LYS A 641 -6.94 16.61 27.09
C LYS A 641 -5.77 16.23 27.97
#